data_AF-A0A349VM66-F1
#
_entry.id   AF-A0A349VM66-F1
#
_cell.length_a   1.000
_cell.length_b   1.000
_cell.length_c   1.000
_cell.angle_alpha   90.00
_cell.angle_beta   90.00
_cell.angle_gamma   90.00
#
_symmetry.space_group_name_H-M   'P 1'
#
loop_
_entity.id
_entity.type
_entity.pdbx_description
1 polymer ?
#
loop_
_entity_poly.entity_id
_entity_poly.type
_entity_poly.pdbx_seq_one_letter_code
_entity_poly.pdbx_strand_id
1 'polypeptide(L)'
;MTTSYSEKTTMRPSLRKLLAASCFVGIATWATASPASILVEAESFEDLGGWKLDTQFINEMGSPYLLAHGLGTPVSDAFTTIQVESTGLYHVWVRTKDWVARWKAPGTPGVFRIAFNDSYLSQTFGTEGTHWHWQYGGSVELPKGNNTIRLHDLSGFDGRCDCIALTSTKQPPPDDPHILPAWRRTLLELPETPISHGPYDLIVIGGGYAGTAASISAARMGLTVALIQNRPVLGGNGSSEVRVWAKGLIRRGKYPRIGEVVEEFRDNAKKSPGTYEEFGDSKKEAIVRAEDHIDLFLNMHAFDVDTEQGQTHIKGVTALDTRTNQVHLFTGRLFCDATGHATIAYKAGAETVMEPNGRMGMSNMWAWADTSELQEFPETPWALPLTMDDFPYPRDHHGQWFWESGFDKDPLHDAEGIRDWNLRAVFGAFQAMKNGGGSKDHTNAHLTWVAYIGGPRESRRVLGDVVLSQEDIVSKREFSDGCVPSTWSIDLHYPKEQYAAKFPDNPFISIAVHDRRVDRSFGYPVPYRCFYSRNITNLFMAGRCISVTHKALGTTRVMQTCGMMGEVVGKAASVAIRNHETPRGVYENHWKELAELLCLPGKAHRETPDAPLEIPDDVMPLAGSDGPPTGIDPVGLANRLSGTIQDDRDATYQGAWQTGHGLKGYVGHGYRYAPAGSHATATFTL
;
A
#
# COMPACT_ATOMS: atom_id res chain seq x y z
N MET A 1 -42.99 32.87 71.54
CA MET A 1 -41.54 32.85 71.28
C MET A 1 -41.35 33.40 69.88
N THR A 2 -41.23 34.73 69.76
CA THR A 2 -39.95 35.49 69.75
C THR A 2 -39.14 35.13 68.49
N THR A 3 -38.75 36.04 67.61
CA THR A 3 -38.60 37.50 67.62
C THR A 3 -38.11 37.81 66.19
N SER A 4 -38.77 38.67 65.41
CA SER A 4 -38.64 40.14 65.38
C SER A 4 -37.65 40.59 64.30
N TYR A 5 -38.14 41.32 63.27
CA TYR A 5 -38.12 42.80 63.17
C TYR A 5 -36.71 43.32 62.81
N SER A 6 -36.49 44.37 62.03
CA SER A 6 -37.30 45.54 61.69
C SER A 6 -36.53 46.25 60.54
N GLU A 7 -37.20 46.76 59.50
CA GLU A 7 -37.42 48.20 59.26
C GLU A 7 -36.17 48.96 58.73
N LYS A 8 -36.23 50.05 57.95
CA LYS A 8 -37.22 51.14 57.91
C LYS A 8 -36.93 52.07 56.70
N THR A 9 -38.01 52.47 56.01
CA THR A 9 -38.39 53.86 55.59
C THR A 9 -37.48 54.69 54.65
N THR A 10 -37.96 55.59 53.77
CA THR A 10 -39.25 56.32 53.70
C THR A 10 -39.46 57.02 52.33
N MET A 11 -40.71 57.00 51.84
CA MET A 11 -41.56 58.07 51.23
C MET A 11 -40.97 59.11 50.24
N ARG A 12 -41.42 59.14 48.96
CA ARG A 12 -42.54 59.93 48.31
C ARG A 12 -42.23 61.44 48.14
N PRO A 13 -42.86 62.26 47.23
CA PRO A 13 -43.88 62.00 46.18
C PRO A 13 -43.70 62.76 44.82
N SER A 14 -44.53 62.38 43.84
CA SER A 14 -45.27 63.20 42.84
C SER A 14 -44.64 64.30 41.95
N LEU A 15 -45.05 64.23 40.67
CA LEU A 15 -45.68 65.28 39.83
C LEU A 15 -44.87 65.98 38.70
N ARG A 16 -45.42 65.82 37.48
CA ARG A 16 -45.48 66.74 36.31
C ARG A 16 -44.28 66.96 35.37
N LYS A 17 -44.52 66.56 34.10
CA LYS A 17 -44.33 67.26 32.81
C LYS A 17 -42.99 67.94 32.52
N LEU A 18 -42.32 67.55 31.42
CA LEU A 18 -42.11 68.37 30.20
C LEU A 18 -41.16 67.69 29.20
N LEU A 19 -41.33 68.04 27.92
CA LEU A 19 -40.61 67.57 26.74
C LEU A 19 -39.10 67.84 26.79
N ALA A 20 -38.31 66.94 26.20
CA ALA A 20 -37.17 67.29 25.34
C ALA A 20 -36.84 66.11 24.41
N ALA A 21 -36.92 66.36 23.09
CA ALA A 21 -36.42 65.47 22.07
C ALA A 21 -34.88 65.49 22.11
N SER A 22 -34.26 64.34 22.37
CA SER A 22 -32.81 64.16 22.26
C SER A 22 -32.52 63.30 21.04
N CYS A 23 -31.83 63.89 20.07
CA CYS A 23 -31.22 63.22 18.93
C CYS A 23 -30.32 62.07 19.41
N PHE A 24 -30.69 60.83 19.14
CA PHE A 24 -29.76 59.70 19.21
C PHE A 24 -28.89 59.73 17.96
N VAL A 25 -27.63 60.14 18.13
CA VAL A 25 -26.57 59.85 17.18
C VAL A 25 -26.36 58.34 17.22
N GLY A 26 -26.87 57.63 16.21
CA GLY A 26 -26.54 56.24 15.98
C GLY A 26 -25.07 56.14 15.59
N ILE A 27 -24.20 55.85 16.56
CA ILE A 27 -22.85 55.37 16.29
C ILE A 27 -23.02 53.96 15.74
N ALA A 28 -22.93 53.82 14.42
CA ALA A 28 -22.74 52.53 13.79
C ALA A 28 -21.36 52.01 14.23
N THR A 29 -21.33 51.20 15.27
CA THR A 29 -20.17 50.38 15.60
C THR A 29 -20.03 49.35 14.49
N TRP A 30 -19.17 49.63 13.52
CA TRP A 30 -18.62 48.61 12.66
C TRP A 30 -17.78 47.71 13.56
N ALA A 31 -18.39 46.64 14.09
CA ALA A 31 -17.62 45.56 14.66
C ALA A 31 -16.79 44.98 13.52
N THR A 32 -15.51 45.32 13.46
CA THR A 32 -14.55 44.61 12.62
C THR A 32 -14.46 43.20 13.20
N ALA A 33 -15.26 42.28 12.67
CA ALA A 33 -15.17 40.88 13.02
C ALA A 33 -13.73 40.43 12.74
N SER A 34 -13.06 39.85 13.74
CA SER A 34 -11.75 39.24 13.51
C SER A 34 -11.92 38.10 12.50
N PRO A 35 -11.00 37.96 11.54
CA PRO A 35 -11.08 36.88 10.57
C PRO A 35 -11.04 35.52 11.29
N ALA A 36 -11.84 34.56 10.81
CA ALA A 36 -11.78 33.18 11.29
C ALA A 36 -10.50 32.50 10.78
N SER A 37 -9.94 31.57 11.56
CA SER A 37 -8.80 30.78 11.11
C SER A 37 -9.22 29.80 10.01
N ILE A 38 -8.38 29.59 9.01
CA ILE A 38 -8.63 28.68 7.88
C ILE A 38 -7.55 27.60 7.89
N LEU A 39 -7.93 26.33 7.70
CA LEU A 39 -7.01 25.22 7.48
C LEU A 39 -7.16 24.70 6.05
N VAL A 40 -6.04 24.49 5.37
CA VAL A 40 -5.98 23.98 4.01
C VAL A 40 -5.09 22.75 4.01
N GLU A 41 -5.69 21.58 3.87
CA GLU A 41 -4.97 20.31 3.80
C GLU A 41 -4.34 20.16 2.40
N ALA A 42 -3.06 19.83 2.31
CA ALA A 42 -2.35 19.82 1.04
C ALA A 42 -2.90 18.74 0.10
N GLU A 43 -3.34 17.60 0.63
CA GLU A 43 -4.04 16.57 -0.12
C GLU A 43 -5.36 17.03 -0.72
N SER A 44 -5.97 18.12 -0.23
CA SER A 44 -7.23 18.64 -0.78
C SER A 44 -7.04 19.59 -1.95
N PHE A 45 -5.79 19.83 -2.38
CA PHE A 45 -5.51 20.71 -3.52
C PHE A 45 -6.20 20.21 -4.80
N GLU A 46 -6.80 21.16 -5.53
CA GLU A 46 -7.55 20.94 -6.77
C GLU A 46 -6.65 20.38 -7.88
N ASP A 47 -5.42 20.90 -7.99
CA ASP A 47 -4.38 20.42 -8.89
C ASP A 47 -3.11 20.14 -8.08
N LEU A 48 -2.57 18.93 -8.21
CA LEU A 48 -1.32 18.56 -7.53
C LEU A 48 -0.07 18.95 -8.34
N GLY A 49 -0.23 19.38 -9.59
CA GLY A 49 0.88 19.62 -10.49
C GLY A 49 1.75 18.37 -10.62
N GLY A 50 3.03 18.49 -10.24
CA GLY A 50 3.94 17.33 -10.17
C GLY A 50 4.11 16.73 -8.77
N TRP A 51 3.45 17.28 -7.74
CA TRP A 51 3.49 16.75 -6.37
C TRP A 51 2.78 15.39 -6.29
N LYS A 52 3.31 14.50 -5.45
CA LYS A 52 2.75 13.18 -5.19
C LYS A 52 1.99 13.19 -3.88
N LEU A 53 0.80 12.59 -3.87
CA LEU A 53 0.08 12.32 -2.64
C LEU A 53 0.69 11.09 -1.97
N ASP A 54 1.27 11.28 -0.78
CA ASP A 54 1.79 10.20 0.04
C ASP A 54 0.78 9.85 1.16
N THR A 55 0.36 8.59 1.16
CA THR A 55 -0.59 8.02 2.14
C THR A 55 0.02 6.87 2.95
N GLN A 56 1.33 6.59 2.77
CA GLN A 56 1.96 5.41 3.35
C GLN A 56 2.14 5.52 4.88
N PHE A 57 2.24 6.75 5.40
CA PHE A 57 2.63 7.03 6.80
C PHE A 57 1.55 7.73 7.62
N ILE A 58 0.27 7.61 7.23
CA ILE A 58 -0.85 8.27 7.92
C ILE A 58 -0.94 7.84 9.39
N ASN A 59 -0.59 6.58 9.71
CA ASN A 59 -0.65 6.08 11.08
C ASN A 59 0.39 6.73 11.99
N GLU A 60 1.53 7.12 11.44
CA GLU A 60 2.64 7.75 12.14
C GLU A 60 2.54 9.28 12.15
N MET A 61 1.97 9.86 11.09
CA MET A 61 1.95 11.31 10.85
C MET A 61 0.62 11.99 11.23
N GLY A 62 -0.50 11.25 11.15
CA GLY A 62 -1.85 11.73 11.43
C GLY A 62 -2.63 12.25 10.22
N SER A 63 -1.98 12.38 9.06
CA SER A 63 -2.59 12.82 7.80
C SER A 63 -1.80 12.30 6.59
N PRO A 64 -2.39 12.31 5.38
CA PRO A 64 -1.62 12.25 4.15
C PRO A 64 -0.90 13.58 3.90
N TYR A 65 0.01 13.63 2.93
CA TYR A 65 0.72 14.88 2.59
C TYR A 65 1.17 14.90 1.14
N LEU A 66 1.49 16.09 0.63
CA LEU A 66 2.09 16.25 -0.68
C LEU A 66 3.62 16.19 -0.63
N LEU A 67 4.20 15.50 -1.61
CA LEU A 67 5.63 15.24 -1.77
C LEU A 67 6.13 15.71 -3.15
N ALA A 68 7.06 16.66 -3.20
CA ALA A 68 7.68 17.17 -4.43
C ALA A 68 8.79 16.21 -4.94
N HIS A 69 8.38 15.08 -5.52
CA HIS A 69 9.28 14.01 -5.95
C HIS A 69 9.81 14.23 -7.39
N GLY A 70 10.62 15.27 -7.58
CA GLY A 70 11.07 15.76 -8.89
C GLY A 70 12.38 15.18 -9.44
N LEU A 71 13.04 14.30 -8.69
CA LEU A 71 14.28 13.61 -9.08
C LEU A 71 15.45 14.56 -9.41
N GLY A 72 15.49 15.73 -8.76
CA GLY A 72 16.49 16.78 -8.98
C GLY A 72 16.06 17.88 -9.95
N THR A 73 14.84 17.82 -10.49
CA THR A 73 14.21 18.94 -11.18
C THR A 73 12.98 19.37 -10.40
N PRO A 74 12.78 20.67 -10.11
CA PRO A 74 11.56 21.12 -9.44
C PRO A 74 10.29 20.65 -10.15
N VAL A 75 9.33 20.14 -9.37
CA VAL A 75 8.04 19.72 -9.91
C VAL A 75 7.15 20.92 -10.25
N SER A 76 6.19 20.74 -11.16
CA SER A 76 5.16 21.75 -11.41
C SER A 76 4.35 22.04 -10.15
N ASP A 77 3.98 23.31 -9.96
CA ASP A 77 3.27 23.80 -8.78
C ASP A 77 1.96 23.04 -8.52
N ALA A 78 1.68 22.75 -7.26
CA ALA A 78 0.33 22.38 -6.81
C ALA A 78 -0.48 23.65 -6.56
N PHE A 79 -1.77 23.62 -6.86
CA PHE A 79 -2.67 24.76 -6.79
C PHE A 79 -4.02 24.41 -6.15
N THR A 80 -4.58 25.34 -5.39
CA THR A 80 -5.96 25.29 -4.91
C THR A 80 -6.55 26.68 -4.74
N THR A 81 -7.88 26.75 -4.66
CA THR A 81 -8.63 27.97 -4.35
C THR A 81 -9.27 27.84 -2.97
N ILE A 82 -9.17 28.87 -2.15
CA ILE A 82 -9.84 28.98 -0.85
C ILE A 82 -10.83 30.14 -0.84
N GLN A 83 -11.89 29.97 -0.06
CA GLN A 83 -12.85 31.03 0.21
C GLN A 83 -12.47 31.77 1.50
N VAL A 84 -12.41 33.10 1.43
CA VAL A 84 -12.13 33.98 2.58
C VAL A 84 -13.37 34.81 2.90
N GLU A 85 -13.91 34.69 4.11
CA GLU A 85 -15.19 35.31 4.49
C GLU A 85 -15.10 36.83 4.76
N SER A 86 -13.92 37.30 5.15
CA SER A 86 -13.67 38.71 5.47
C SER A 86 -12.25 39.11 5.09
N THR A 87 -12.10 40.27 4.43
CA THR A 87 -10.78 40.84 4.16
C THR A 87 -10.01 41.03 5.46
N GLY A 88 -8.76 40.59 5.51
CA GLY A 88 -7.93 40.74 6.71
C GLY A 88 -6.49 40.27 6.56
N LEU A 89 -5.70 40.56 7.59
CA LEU A 89 -4.34 40.06 7.74
C LEU A 89 -4.37 38.67 8.40
N TYR A 90 -3.75 37.69 7.75
CA TYR A 90 -3.62 36.32 8.22
C TYR A 90 -2.16 35.97 8.47
N HIS A 91 -1.91 35.25 9.56
CA HIS A 91 -0.61 34.64 9.87
C HIS A 91 -0.54 33.26 9.23
N VAL A 92 0.48 33.03 8.42
CA VAL A 92 0.62 31.76 7.68
C VAL A 92 1.51 30.80 8.46
N TRP A 93 1.03 29.59 8.68
CA TRP A 93 1.76 28.48 9.24
C TRP A 93 1.71 27.29 8.29
N VAL A 94 2.82 26.58 8.13
CA VAL A 94 2.90 25.41 7.25
C VAL A 94 3.41 24.24 8.06
N ARG A 95 2.68 23.12 8.06
CA ARG A 95 3.14 21.89 8.71
C ARG A 95 4.03 21.12 7.74
N THR A 96 5.31 21.01 8.10
CA THR A 96 6.37 20.45 7.25
C THR A 96 7.56 20.02 8.11
N LYS A 97 8.65 19.57 7.49
CA LYS A 97 9.92 19.23 8.13
C LYS A 97 11.08 19.26 7.14
N ASP A 98 12.29 19.44 7.65
CA ASP A 98 13.51 19.04 6.96
C ASP A 98 13.62 17.51 7.05
N TRP A 99 13.42 16.84 5.93
CA TRP A 99 13.33 15.39 5.90
C TRP A 99 14.69 14.68 6.07
N VAL A 100 15.81 15.37 5.90
CA VAL A 100 17.16 14.80 6.12
C VAL A 100 17.74 15.17 7.47
N ALA A 101 17.17 16.16 8.17
CA ALA A 101 17.69 16.69 9.44
C ALA A 101 17.97 15.61 10.50
N ARG A 102 17.20 14.51 10.52
CA ARG A 102 17.38 13.40 11.48
C ARG A 102 18.77 12.74 11.41
N TRP A 103 19.46 12.84 10.27
CA TRP A 103 20.82 12.34 10.11
C TRP A 103 21.90 13.42 10.20
N LYS A 104 21.52 14.67 10.50
CA LYS A 104 22.43 15.84 10.50
C LYS A 104 23.23 15.94 9.21
N ALA A 105 22.58 15.59 8.09
CA ALA A 105 23.19 15.65 6.77
C ALA A 105 23.41 17.14 6.38
N PRO A 106 24.45 17.46 5.59
CA PRO A 106 24.69 18.84 5.19
C PRO A 106 23.70 19.29 4.09
N GLY A 107 23.16 20.49 4.24
CA GLY A 107 22.15 21.05 3.34
C GLY A 107 20.74 20.60 3.68
N THR A 108 19.76 21.23 3.04
CA THR A 108 18.33 21.00 3.28
C THR A 108 17.60 20.86 1.94
N PRO A 109 17.47 19.63 1.40
CA PRO A 109 16.64 19.35 0.23
C PRO A 109 15.16 19.49 0.56
N GLY A 110 14.32 19.44 -0.47
CA GLY A 110 12.86 19.44 -0.29
C GLY A 110 12.31 20.80 0.15
N VAL A 111 13.01 21.87 -0.22
CA VAL A 111 12.56 23.22 0.09
C VAL A 111 11.56 23.72 -0.94
N PHE A 112 10.59 24.51 -0.49
CA PHE A 112 9.52 25.06 -1.32
C PHE A 112 9.06 26.43 -0.81
N ARG A 113 8.30 27.14 -1.64
CA ARG A 113 7.64 28.42 -1.30
C ARG A 113 6.15 28.33 -1.52
N ILE A 114 5.43 29.24 -0.87
CA ILE A 114 3.99 29.38 -1.02
C ILE A 114 3.67 30.75 -1.61
N ALA A 115 2.77 30.78 -2.60
CA ALA A 115 2.18 32.02 -3.09
C ALA A 115 0.70 32.11 -2.77
N PHE A 116 0.26 33.34 -2.49
CA PHE A 116 -1.15 33.74 -2.37
C PHE A 116 -1.46 34.78 -3.44
N ASN A 117 -2.47 34.55 -4.28
CA ASN A 117 -2.83 35.44 -5.40
C ASN A 117 -1.61 35.90 -6.22
N ASP A 118 -0.79 34.94 -6.66
CA ASP A 118 0.46 35.13 -7.41
C ASP A 118 1.60 35.88 -6.67
N SER A 119 1.42 36.20 -5.39
CA SER A 119 2.44 36.82 -4.54
C SER A 119 3.08 35.79 -3.61
N TYR A 120 4.38 35.55 -3.79
CA TYR A 120 5.14 34.63 -2.94
C TYR A 120 5.43 35.20 -1.56
N LEU A 121 5.30 34.36 -0.54
CA LEU A 121 5.88 34.62 0.77
C LEU A 121 7.41 34.65 0.65
N SER A 122 8.06 35.49 1.47
CA SER A 122 9.53 35.56 1.52
C SER A 122 10.15 34.30 2.15
N GLN A 123 9.38 33.61 2.99
CA GLN A 123 9.82 32.43 3.73
C GLN A 123 9.94 31.23 2.79
N THR A 124 11.05 30.49 2.93
CA THR A 124 11.22 29.16 2.35
C THR A 124 10.90 28.13 3.42
N PHE A 125 10.14 27.09 3.06
CA PHE A 125 9.68 26.03 3.96
C PHE A 125 10.45 24.73 3.76
N GLY A 126 10.29 23.79 4.69
CA GLY A 126 11.00 22.50 4.70
C GLY A 126 12.43 22.62 5.22
N THR A 127 12.76 23.71 5.91
CA THR A 127 14.14 24.06 6.27
C THR A 127 14.58 23.70 7.69
N GLU A 128 13.66 23.29 8.55
CA GLU A 128 13.89 23.06 9.97
C GLU A 128 13.17 21.79 10.46
N GLY A 129 13.58 21.29 11.63
CA GLY A 129 12.91 20.21 12.38
C GLY A 129 13.16 18.79 11.85
N THR A 130 13.44 17.85 12.78
CA THR A 130 13.57 16.40 12.47
C THR A 130 12.24 15.66 12.43
N HIS A 131 11.19 16.29 12.94
CA HIS A 131 9.82 15.81 13.02
C HIS A 131 8.89 16.82 12.35
N TRP A 132 7.69 16.37 11.97
CA TRP A 132 6.62 17.25 11.51
C TRP A 132 6.30 18.30 12.59
N HIS A 133 6.23 19.56 12.19
CA HIS A 133 5.92 20.69 13.06
C HIS A 133 5.49 21.91 12.21
N TRP A 134 5.01 22.96 12.88
CA TRP A 134 4.61 24.21 12.25
C TRP A 134 5.79 25.16 12.00
N GLN A 135 6.01 25.54 10.74
CA GLN A 135 6.94 26.61 10.34
C GLN A 135 6.16 27.90 10.07
N TYR A 136 6.61 29.02 10.63
CA TYR A 136 5.95 30.33 10.45
C TYR A 136 6.35 30.98 9.12
N GLY A 137 5.36 31.28 8.29
CA GLY A 137 5.53 31.82 6.93
C GLY A 137 5.53 33.35 6.82
N GLY A 138 5.24 34.06 7.92
CA GLY A 138 4.95 35.49 7.88
C GLY A 138 3.44 35.76 7.88
N SER A 139 3.05 36.90 7.33
CA SER A 139 1.65 37.32 7.24
C SER A 139 1.29 37.74 5.83
N VAL A 140 0.03 37.51 5.45
CA VAL A 140 -0.52 37.85 4.14
C VAL A 140 -1.87 38.55 4.33
N GLU A 141 -2.12 39.60 3.54
CA GLU A 141 -3.43 40.25 3.49
C GLU A 141 -4.26 39.60 2.39
N LEU A 142 -5.43 39.05 2.76
CA LEU A 142 -6.32 38.36 1.82
C LEU A 142 -7.63 39.12 1.68
N PRO A 143 -8.10 39.45 0.46
CA PRO A 143 -9.44 39.98 0.25
C PRO A 143 -10.52 38.94 0.52
N LYS A 144 -11.71 39.41 0.90
CA LYS A 144 -12.93 38.58 0.91
C LYS A 144 -13.19 37.98 -0.47
N GLY A 145 -13.55 36.69 -0.51
CA GLY A 145 -13.87 35.93 -1.72
C GLY A 145 -12.81 34.87 -2.02
N ASN A 146 -12.73 34.48 -3.30
CA ASN A 146 -11.80 33.47 -3.78
C ASN A 146 -10.36 34.00 -3.73
N ASN A 147 -9.47 33.19 -3.14
CA ASN A 147 -8.04 33.43 -3.10
C ASN A 147 -7.31 32.16 -3.52
N THR A 148 -6.22 32.29 -4.25
CA THR A 148 -5.47 31.13 -4.73
C THR A 148 -4.25 30.87 -3.87
N ILE A 149 -3.94 29.59 -3.65
CA ILE A 149 -2.71 29.13 -2.99
C ILE A 149 -1.91 28.27 -3.97
N ARG A 150 -0.60 28.51 -4.06
CA ARG A 150 0.33 27.68 -4.84
C ARG A 150 1.47 27.15 -3.98
N LEU A 151 1.79 25.86 -4.12
CA LEU A 151 3.04 25.27 -3.62
C LEU A 151 4.05 25.20 -4.75
N HIS A 152 5.16 25.91 -4.59
CA HIS A 152 6.23 25.99 -5.58
C HIS A 152 7.49 25.28 -5.06
N ASP A 153 7.80 24.13 -5.65
CA ASP A 153 9.02 23.40 -5.34
C ASP A 153 10.25 24.17 -5.82
N LEU A 154 11.28 24.24 -4.99
CA LEU A 154 12.54 24.94 -5.29
C LEU A 154 13.71 23.97 -5.49
N SER A 155 13.50 22.67 -5.27
CA SER A 155 14.60 21.70 -5.13
C SER A 155 14.50 20.48 -6.04
N GLY A 156 13.29 19.97 -6.29
CA GLY A 156 13.11 18.67 -6.96
C GLY A 156 13.44 17.46 -6.08
N PHE A 157 13.61 17.63 -4.76
CA PHE A 157 14.06 16.59 -3.85
C PHE A 157 13.16 16.45 -2.61
N ASP A 158 11.94 15.96 -2.83
CA ASP A 158 11.07 15.42 -1.79
C ASP A 158 10.59 16.45 -0.76
N GLY A 159 10.29 17.67 -1.22
CA GLY A 159 9.69 18.70 -0.38
C GLY A 159 8.31 18.30 0.11
N ARG A 160 7.97 18.67 1.34
CA ARG A 160 6.81 18.11 2.06
C ARG A 160 5.87 19.18 2.55
N CYS A 161 4.61 19.09 2.18
CA CYS A 161 3.57 19.95 2.73
C CYS A 161 2.42 19.07 3.22
N ASP A 162 2.17 19.09 4.52
CA ASP A 162 1.00 18.44 5.14
C ASP A 162 -0.20 19.38 5.03
N CYS A 163 -0.13 20.55 5.68
CA CYS A 163 -1.21 21.52 5.64
C CYS A 163 -0.72 22.97 5.83
N ILE A 164 -1.57 23.91 5.45
CA ILE A 164 -1.37 25.35 5.60
C ILE A 164 -2.48 25.90 6.49
N ALA A 165 -2.11 26.55 7.59
CA ALA A 165 -3.04 27.24 8.47
C ALA A 165 -2.88 28.76 8.35
N LEU A 166 -4.01 29.44 8.18
CA LEU A 166 -4.14 30.89 8.17
C LEU A 166 -4.80 31.30 9.48
N THR A 167 -4.05 31.87 10.42
CA THR A 167 -4.55 32.21 11.75
C THR A 167 -4.70 33.73 11.91
N SER A 168 -5.72 34.16 12.66
CA SER A 168 -5.94 35.60 12.93
C SER A 168 -4.99 36.19 13.98
N THR A 169 -4.30 35.33 14.73
CA THR A 169 -3.23 35.71 15.65
C THR A 169 -1.94 34.97 15.30
N LYS A 170 -0.79 35.49 15.72
CA LYS A 170 0.51 34.86 15.53
C LYS A 170 0.73 33.69 16.52
N GLN A 171 -0.17 32.72 16.50
CA GLN A 171 -0.08 31.47 17.25
C GLN A 171 -0.33 30.31 16.30
N PRO A 172 0.50 29.25 16.33
CA PRO A 172 0.27 28.08 15.52
C PRO A 172 -0.96 27.31 16.02
N PRO A 173 -1.62 26.52 15.17
CA PRO A 173 -2.57 25.50 15.62
C PRO A 173 -1.91 24.47 16.55
N PRO A 174 -2.70 23.65 17.26
CA PRO A 174 -2.16 22.49 17.98
C PRO A 174 -1.40 21.55 17.05
N ASP A 175 -0.38 20.87 17.57
CA ASP A 175 0.39 19.86 16.84
C ASP A 175 0.14 18.49 17.48
N ASP A 176 -0.90 17.82 17.00
CA ASP A 176 -1.35 16.52 17.48
C ASP A 176 -1.20 15.49 16.34
N PRO A 177 -0.36 14.45 16.49
CA PRO A 177 -0.08 13.47 15.44
C PRO A 177 -1.16 12.38 15.30
N HIS A 178 -2.23 12.40 16.11
CA HIS A 178 -3.33 11.46 15.90
C HIS A 178 -4.02 11.69 14.56
N ILE A 179 -4.67 10.65 14.03
CA ILE A 179 -5.45 10.77 12.79
C ILE A 179 -6.68 11.63 13.07
N LEU A 180 -6.79 12.73 12.33
CA LEU A 180 -7.91 13.68 12.38
C LEU A 180 -8.30 14.14 13.80
N PRO A 181 -7.41 14.84 14.53
CA PRO A 181 -7.68 15.32 15.88
C PRO A 181 -8.81 16.35 15.90
N ALA A 182 -9.45 16.55 17.06
CA ALA A 182 -10.65 17.38 17.20
C ALA A 182 -10.50 18.82 16.65
N TRP A 183 -9.32 19.42 16.80
CA TRP A 183 -9.04 20.77 16.29
C TRP A 183 -9.05 20.80 14.76
N ARG A 184 -8.49 19.78 14.11
CA ARG A 184 -8.44 19.64 12.64
C ARG A 184 -9.86 19.43 12.10
N ARG A 185 -10.63 18.55 12.74
CA ARG A 185 -12.05 18.34 12.42
C ARG A 185 -12.86 19.64 12.47
N THR A 186 -12.63 20.44 13.51
CA THR A 186 -13.33 21.72 13.71
C THR A 186 -12.97 22.73 12.62
N LEU A 187 -11.67 22.89 12.31
CA LEU A 187 -11.23 23.87 11.30
C LEU A 187 -11.59 23.48 9.87
N LEU A 188 -11.76 22.18 9.60
CA LEU A 188 -12.23 21.67 8.31
C LEU A 188 -13.76 21.58 8.21
N GLU A 189 -14.48 21.96 9.27
CA GLU A 189 -15.94 21.89 9.34
C GLU A 189 -16.50 20.49 8.97
N LEU A 190 -15.76 19.44 9.33
CA LEU A 190 -16.15 18.08 8.97
C LEU A 190 -17.38 17.63 9.78
N PRO A 191 -18.34 16.90 9.17
CA PRO A 191 -19.51 16.40 9.87
C PRO A 191 -19.14 15.58 11.10
N GLU A 192 -19.90 15.68 12.20
CA GLU A 192 -19.67 14.91 13.45
C GLU A 192 -19.90 13.39 13.31
N THR A 193 -20.82 13.00 12.43
CA THR A 193 -21.16 11.60 12.17
C THR A 193 -20.46 11.08 10.91
N PRO A 194 -19.78 9.92 10.96
CA PRO A 194 -19.20 9.30 9.77
C PRO A 194 -20.23 9.01 8.68
N ILE A 195 -19.80 9.07 7.42
CA ILE A 195 -20.58 8.60 6.28
C ILE A 195 -20.67 7.07 6.37
N SER A 196 -21.88 6.54 6.52
CA SER A 196 -22.10 5.11 6.75
C SER A 196 -22.24 4.34 5.44
N HIS A 197 -21.59 3.17 5.38
CA HIS A 197 -21.62 2.22 4.26
C HIS A 197 -21.99 0.82 4.78
N GLY A 198 -22.78 0.09 4.01
CA GLY A 198 -23.20 -1.29 4.31
C GLY A 198 -24.62 -1.41 4.90
N PRO A 199 -24.98 -2.59 5.46
CA PRO A 199 -24.08 -3.70 5.73
C PRO A 199 -23.65 -4.47 4.47
N TYR A 200 -22.37 -4.83 4.39
CA TYR A 200 -21.85 -5.74 3.37
C TYR A 200 -21.72 -7.17 3.91
N ASP A 201 -21.70 -8.16 3.02
CA ASP A 201 -21.36 -9.53 3.39
C ASP A 201 -19.87 -9.65 3.73
N LEU A 202 -19.00 -9.05 2.92
CA LEU A 202 -17.55 -9.03 3.11
C LEU A 202 -16.96 -7.63 2.92
N ILE A 203 -16.20 -7.16 3.91
CA ILE A 203 -15.37 -5.96 3.79
C ILE A 203 -13.91 -6.38 3.63
N VAL A 204 -13.28 -6.01 2.52
CA VAL A 204 -11.87 -6.30 2.22
C VAL A 204 -11.06 -5.02 2.35
N ILE A 205 -10.07 -5.02 3.25
CA ILE A 205 -9.22 -3.85 3.50
C ILE A 205 -7.83 -4.11 2.94
N GLY A 206 -7.49 -3.42 1.85
CA GLY A 206 -6.21 -3.51 1.13
C GLY A 206 -6.36 -4.05 -0.29
N GLY A 207 -6.32 -3.15 -1.28
CA GLY A 207 -6.41 -3.45 -2.72
C GLY A 207 -5.13 -4.01 -3.35
N GLY A 208 -4.33 -4.77 -2.61
CA GLY A 208 -3.22 -5.54 -3.18
C GLY A 208 -3.71 -6.71 -4.04
N TYR A 209 -2.79 -7.53 -4.57
CA TYR A 209 -3.17 -8.76 -5.29
C TYR A 209 -4.09 -9.67 -4.45
N ALA A 210 -3.83 -9.78 -3.15
CA ALA A 210 -4.66 -10.55 -2.22
C ALA A 210 -6.08 -9.99 -2.11
N GLY A 211 -6.25 -8.73 -1.70
CA GLY A 211 -7.59 -8.16 -1.52
C GLY A 211 -8.37 -7.99 -2.82
N THR A 212 -7.69 -7.70 -3.93
CA THR A 212 -8.31 -7.65 -5.26
C THR A 212 -8.91 -9.01 -5.64
N ALA A 213 -8.12 -10.09 -5.51
CA ALA A 213 -8.59 -11.44 -5.81
C ALA A 213 -9.67 -11.92 -4.82
N ALA A 214 -9.57 -11.55 -3.54
CA ALA A 214 -10.61 -11.85 -2.54
C ALA A 214 -11.94 -11.20 -2.89
N SER A 215 -11.91 -9.93 -3.32
CA SER A 215 -13.11 -9.18 -3.66
C SER A 215 -13.79 -9.74 -4.90
N ILE A 216 -13.04 -9.97 -5.98
CA ILE A 216 -13.57 -10.57 -7.23
C ILE A 216 -14.14 -11.97 -6.94
N SER A 217 -13.39 -12.80 -6.22
CA SER A 217 -13.82 -14.17 -5.91
C SER A 217 -15.09 -14.19 -5.03
N ALA A 218 -15.18 -13.30 -4.03
CA ALA A 218 -16.36 -13.17 -3.18
C ALA A 218 -17.59 -12.67 -3.96
N ALA A 219 -17.41 -11.61 -4.76
CA ALA A 219 -18.47 -11.00 -5.58
C ALA A 219 -19.07 -12.00 -6.57
N ARG A 220 -18.22 -12.73 -7.29
CA ARG A 220 -18.64 -13.81 -8.20
C ARG A 220 -19.38 -14.91 -7.45
N MET A 221 -19.04 -15.18 -6.19
CA MET A 221 -19.79 -16.13 -5.36
C MET A 221 -21.05 -15.54 -4.72
N GLY A 222 -21.54 -14.40 -5.21
CA GLY A 222 -22.81 -13.77 -4.84
C GLY A 222 -22.77 -12.91 -3.59
N LEU A 223 -21.58 -12.51 -3.10
CA LEU A 223 -21.47 -11.64 -1.93
C LEU A 223 -21.45 -10.16 -2.32
N THR A 224 -22.12 -9.34 -1.52
CA THR A 224 -21.90 -7.88 -1.53
C THR A 224 -20.56 -7.56 -0.88
N VAL A 225 -19.69 -6.82 -1.58
CA VAL A 225 -18.31 -6.57 -1.16
C VAL A 225 -17.99 -5.08 -1.14
N ALA A 226 -17.41 -4.61 -0.03
CA ALA A 226 -16.68 -3.34 -0.02
C ALA A 226 -15.18 -3.60 -0.15
N LEU A 227 -14.54 -3.09 -1.21
CA LEU A 227 -13.08 -3.12 -1.36
C LEU A 227 -12.49 -1.75 -1.03
N ILE A 228 -11.80 -1.67 0.11
CA ILE A 228 -11.22 -0.44 0.66
C ILE A 228 -9.72 -0.41 0.36
N GLN A 229 -9.25 0.63 -0.34
CA GLN A 229 -7.85 0.81 -0.71
C GLN A 229 -7.38 2.23 -0.41
N ASN A 230 -6.29 2.36 0.33
CA ASN A 230 -5.79 3.66 0.83
C ASN A 230 -5.13 4.55 -0.22
N ARG A 231 -4.98 4.06 -1.44
CA ARG A 231 -4.31 4.71 -2.57
C ARG A 231 -5.22 4.81 -3.80
N PRO A 232 -4.89 5.64 -4.79
CA PRO A 232 -5.71 5.81 -5.98
C PRO A 232 -5.62 4.64 -6.97
N VAL A 233 -4.80 3.61 -6.69
CA VAL A 233 -4.63 2.45 -7.56
C VAL A 233 -4.62 1.13 -6.79
N LEU A 234 -5.02 0.07 -7.49
CA LEU A 234 -4.95 -1.32 -7.03
C LEU A 234 -3.58 -1.96 -7.35
N GLY A 235 -3.28 -3.10 -6.73
CA GLY A 235 -2.09 -3.91 -6.97
C GLY A 235 -1.07 -3.93 -5.83
N GLY A 236 -1.19 -3.03 -4.84
CA GLY A 236 -0.30 -3.02 -3.68
C GLY A 236 1.15 -2.74 -4.11
N ASN A 237 2.11 -3.62 -3.74
CA ASN A 237 3.50 -3.48 -4.22
C ASN A 237 3.63 -3.74 -5.74
N GLY A 238 2.63 -4.37 -6.37
CA GLY A 238 2.54 -4.59 -7.82
C GLY A 238 1.70 -3.54 -8.55
N SER A 239 1.55 -2.35 -7.97
CA SER A 239 1.07 -1.16 -8.69
C SER A 239 2.23 -0.46 -9.40
N SER A 240 1.90 0.48 -10.29
CA SER A 240 2.88 1.33 -10.96
C SER A 240 3.69 2.24 -10.02
N GLU A 241 3.24 2.42 -8.77
CA GLU A 241 3.87 3.27 -7.76
C GLU A 241 5.11 2.60 -7.10
N VAL A 242 5.10 1.27 -6.96
CA VAL A 242 6.16 0.49 -6.30
C VAL A 242 6.89 -0.42 -7.29
N ARG A 243 6.19 -0.92 -8.32
CA ARG A 243 6.73 -1.68 -9.46
C ARG A 243 7.39 -3.02 -9.13
N VAL A 244 6.87 -3.76 -8.14
CA VAL A 244 7.26 -5.17 -7.90
C VAL A 244 6.42 -6.07 -8.82
N TRP A 245 7.06 -6.70 -9.80
CA TRP A 245 6.40 -7.57 -10.77
C TRP A 245 5.63 -8.75 -10.15
N ALA A 246 4.60 -9.23 -10.85
CA ALA A 246 3.91 -10.45 -10.47
C ALA A 246 4.78 -11.69 -10.74
N LYS A 247 5.08 -12.43 -9.67
CA LYS A 247 5.74 -13.75 -9.72
C LYS A 247 5.01 -14.75 -8.84
N GLY A 248 5.44 -16.01 -8.92
CA GLY A 248 4.80 -17.16 -8.30
C GLY A 248 3.93 -17.88 -9.33
N LEU A 249 4.27 -19.12 -9.65
CA LEU A 249 3.47 -19.87 -10.62
C LEU A 249 2.09 -20.17 -10.03
N ILE A 250 1.08 -20.08 -10.88
CA ILE A 250 -0.34 -20.27 -10.55
C ILE A 250 -0.91 -21.50 -11.25
N ARG A 251 -2.20 -21.81 -10.98
CA ARG A 251 -3.02 -22.80 -11.69
C ARG A 251 -2.40 -24.19 -11.71
N ARG A 252 -2.07 -24.73 -10.54
CA ARG A 252 -1.34 -26.01 -10.36
C ARG A 252 -1.67 -26.66 -9.01
N GLY A 253 -0.96 -27.71 -8.65
CA GLY A 253 -1.14 -28.43 -7.39
C GLY A 253 -2.50 -29.12 -7.30
N LYS A 254 -3.00 -29.30 -6.07
CA LYS A 254 -4.28 -29.98 -5.79
C LYS A 254 -5.50 -29.30 -6.41
N TYR A 255 -5.50 -27.97 -6.48
CA TYR A 255 -6.58 -27.18 -7.05
C TYR A 255 -6.05 -26.34 -8.22
N PRO A 256 -5.89 -26.93 -9.42
CA PRO A 256 -5.22 -26.29 -10.55
C PRO A 256 -6.00 -25.15 -11.20
N ARG A 257 -7.19 -24.81 -10.69
CA ARG A 257 -7.95 -23.62 -11.08
C ARG A 257 -7.60 -22.39 -10.25
N ILE A 258 -7.03 -22.57 -9.07
CA ILE A 258 -6.63 -21.46 -8.20
C ILE A 258 -5.56 -20.63 -8.88
N GLY A 259 -5.83 -19.32 -8.97
CA GLY A 259 -5.05 -18.34 -9.71
C GLY A 259 -5.63 -17.95 -11.06
N GLU A 260 -6.72 -18.56 -11.54
CA GLU A 260 -7.43 -18.07 -12.73
C GLU A 260 -7.89 -16.61 -12.56
N VAL A 261 -8.39 -16.23 -11.37
CA VAL A 261 -8.75 -14.83 -11.08
C VAL A 261 -7.51 -13.92 -11.14
N VAL A 262 -6.37 -14.39 -10.62
CA VAL A 262 -5.10 -13.64 -10.66
C VAL A 262 -4.62 -13.44 -12.10
N GLU A 263 -4.76 -14.44 -12.96
CA GLU A 263 -4.37 -14.36 -14.37
C GLU A 263 -5.11 -13.25 -15.11
N GLU A 264 -6.37 -13.00 -14.77
CA GLU A 264 -7.19 -11.96 -15.38
C GLU A 264 -6.58 -10.57 -15.17
N PHE A 265 -6.13 -10.22 -13.95
CA PHE A 265 -5.70 -8.85 -13.63
C PHE A 265 -4.19 -8.65 -13.44
N ARG A 266 -3.38 -9.73 -13.41
CA ARG A 266 -1.93 -9.59 -13.20
C ARG A 266 -1.26 -8.67 -14.22
N ASP A 267 -0.14 -8.09 -13.78
CA ASP A 267 0.76 -7.31 -14.63
C ASP A 267 1.47 -8.17 -15.68
N ASN A 268 2.04 -7.48 -16.67
CA ASN A 268 2.82 -8.07 -17.76
C ASN A 268 4.29 -7.61 -17.71
N ALA A 269 4.76 -7.18 -16.53
CA ALA A 269 6.08 -6.59 -16.37
C ALA A 269 7.20 -7.60 -16.67
N LYS A 270 8.12 -7.22 -17.54
CA LYS A 270 9.26 -8.07 -17.95
C LYS A 270 10.44 -7.97 -17.00
N LYS A 271 10.50 -6.94 -16.18
CA LYS A 271 11.54 -6.66 -15.18
C LYS A 271 10.95 -5.87 -14.00
N SER A 272 11.72 -5.76 -12.91
CA SER A 272 11.31 -5.05 -11.69
C SER A 272 12.46 -4.12 -11.25
N PRO A 273 12.33 -2.79 -11.35
CA PRO A 273 11.14 -2.06 -11.82
C PRO A 273 10.96 -2.12 -13.34
N GLY A 274 9.70 -2.23 -13.79
CA GLY A 274 9.29 -2.09 -15.19
C GLY A 274 8.83 -0.66 -15.53
N THR A 275 8.22 -0.50 -16.70
CA THR A 275 7.52 0.74 -17.10
C THR A 275 6.20 0.90 -16.36
N TYR A 276 5.59 2.10 -16.39
CA TYR A 276 4.31 2.37 -15.73
C TYR A 276 3.19 1.47 -16.29
N GLU A 277 3.11 1.37 -17.62
CA GLU A 277 2.06 0.69 -18.36
C GLU A 277 2.10 -0.83 -18.15
N GLU A 278 3.29 -1.40 -17.98
CA GLU A 278 3.48 -2.82 -17.74
C GLU A 278 2.79 -3.32 -16.46
N PHE A 279 2.59 -2.45 -15.45
CA PHE A 279 1.89 -2.80 -14.23
C PHE A 279 0.37 -2.81 -14.40
N GLY A 280 -0.20 -2.15 -15.40
CA GLY A 280 -1.60 -2.31 -15.78
C GLY A 280 -2.61 -1.88 -14.69
N ASP A 281 -2.37 -0.75 -14.02
CA ASP A 281 -3.25 -0.27 -12.94
C ASP A 281 -4.70 -0.07 -13.41
N SER A 282 -4.91 0.55 -14.57
CA SER A 282 -6.25 0.72 -15.16
C SER A 282 -6.93 -0.62 -15.49
N LYS A 283 -6.15 -1.65 -15.87
CA LYS A 283 -6.67 -2.99 -16.14
C LYS A 283 -7.23 -3.61 -14.86
N LYS A 284 -6.50 -3.49 -13.74
CA LYS A 284 -6.94 -4.01 -12.43
C LYS A 284 -8.24 -3.33 -11.99
N GLU A 285 -8.29 -2.01 -12.08
CA GLU A 285 -9.48 -1.23 -11.71
C GLU A 285 -10.67 -1.56 -12.61
N ALA A 286 -10.49 -1.64 -13.93
CA ALA A 286 -11.56 -1.96 -14.87
C ALA A 286 -12.18 -3.34 -14.59
N ILE A 287 -11.36 -4.34 -14.26
CA ILE A 287 -11.86 -5.68 -13.89
C ILE A 287 -12.69 -5.62 -12.61
N VAL A 288 -12.21 -4.94 -11.57
CA VAL A 288 -12.96 -4.82 -10.30
C VAL A 288 -14.27 -4.07 -10.49
N ARG A 289 -14.26 -2.96 -11.24
CA ARG A 289 -15.46 -2.15 -11.51
C ARG A 289 -16.48 -2.83 -12.42
N ALA A 290 -16.09 -3.91 -13.11
CA ALA A 290 -17.00 -4.70 -13.92
C ALA A 290 -17.77 -5.75 -13.11
N GLU A 291 -17.42 -5.98 -11.84
CA GLU A 291 -18.13 -6.89 -10.95
C GLU A 291 -19.28 -6.13 -10.25
N ASP A 292 -20.53 -6.50 -10.52
CA ASP A 292 -21.73 -5.79 -10.05
C ASP A 292 -21.88 -5.76 -8.52
N HIS A 293 -21.24 -6.69 -7.81
CA HIS A 293 -21.33 -6.80 -6.35
C HIS A 293 -20.15 -6.18 -5.59
N ILE A 294 -19.28 -5.39 -6.26
CA ILE A 294 -18.15 -4.71 -5.60
C ILE A 294 -18.36 -3.21 -5.59
N ASP A 295 -18.47 -2.65 -4.38
CA ASP A 295 -18.26 -1.23 -4.16
C ASP A 295 -16.76 -0.98 -3.92
N LEU A 296 -16.10 -0.37 -4.92
CA LEU A 296 -14.68 -0.04 -4.88
C LEU A 296 -14.44 1.37 -4.30
N PHE A 297 -13.78 1.41 -3.15
CA PHE A 297 -13.39 2.63 -2.45
C PHE A 297 -11.87 2.84 -2.52
N LEU A 298 -11.44 3.63 -3.51
CA LEU A 298 -10.06 4.12 -3.60
C LEU A 298 -9.87 5.34 -2.69
N ASN A 299 -8.62 5.64 -2.34
CA ASN A 299 -8.27 6.74 -1.44
C ASN A 299 -8.94 6.66 -0.05
N MET A 300 -9.16 5.45 0.46
CA MET A 300 -9.75 5.24 1.79
C MET A 300 -8.75 4.54 2.72
N HIS A 301 -8.20 5.29 3.69
CA HIS A 301 -7.27 4.76 4.69
C HIS A 301 -8.02 4.28 5.92
N ALA A 302 -8.22 2.97 6.04
CA ALA A 302 -8.81 2.37 7.22
C ALA A 302 -7.87 2.48 8.44
N PHE A 303 -8.33 3.14 9.50
CA PHE A 303 -7.49 3.49 10.64
C PHE A 303 -8.08 3.14 12.01
N ASP A 304 -9.34 2.75 12.09
CA ASP A 304 -9.96 2.35 13.35
C ASP A 304 -10.94 1.19 13.18
N VAL A 305 -11.20 0.45 14.26
CA VAL A 305 -12.01 -0.77 14.25
C VAL A 305 -12.92 -0.81 15.48
N ASP A 306 -14.23 -0.87 15.23
CA ASP A 306 -15.22 -1.11 16.26
C ASP A 306 -15.38 -2.60 16.52
N THR A 307 -15.33 -3.01 17.79
CA THR A 307 -15.50 -4.41 18.21
C THR A 307 -16.60 -4.57 19.25
N GLU A 308 -17.09 -5.79 19.43
CA GLU A 308 -17.94 -6.10 20.58
C GLU A 308 -17.17 -6.08 21.91
N GLN A 309 -17.92 -6.07 23.02
CA GLN A 309 -17.32 -6.19 24.35
C GLN A 309 -16.56 -7.51 24.46
N GLY A 310 -15.25 -7.45 24.69
CA GLY A 310 -14.36 -8.62 24.68
C GLY A 310 -13.43 -8.69 23.46
N GLN A 311 -13.60 -7.81 22.46
CA GLN A 311 -12.76 -7.71 21.26
C GLN A 311 -12.59 -9.02 20.48
N THR A 312 -13.67 -9.80 20.39
CA THR A 312 -13.71 -11.11 19.70
C THR A 312 -14.43 -11.06 18.35
N HIS A 313 -15.10 -9.95 18.04
CA HIS A 313 -15.90 -9.77 16.84
C HIS A 313 -15.86 -8.32 16.38
N ILE A 314 -15.63 -8.11 15.08
CA ILE A 314 -15.60 -6.78 14.46
C ILE A 314 -17.02 -6.39 14.06
N LYS A 315 -17.42 -5.15 14.39
CA LYS A 315 -18.71 -4.56 14.01
C LYS A 315 -18.59 -3.60 12.83
N GLY A 316 -17.46 -2.91 12.72
CA GLY A 316 -17.22 -1.96 11.67
C GLY A 316 -15.77 -1.50 11.61
N VAL A 317 -15.40 -0.92 10.48
CA VAL A 317 -14.08 -0.33 10.23
C VAL A 317 -14.28 1.12 9.81
N THR A 318 -13.54 2.02 10.42
CA THR A 318 -13.55 3.45 10.09
C THR A 318 -12.37 3.78 9.19
N ALA A 319 -12.63 4.49 8.11
CA ALA A 319 -11.63 4.96 7.17
C ALA A 319 -11.68 6.47 6.96
N LEU A 320 -10.52 7.04 6.68
CA LEU A 320 -10.34 8.44 6.29
C LEU A 320 -10.22 8.50 4.76
N ASP A 321 -11.00 9.35 4.12
CA ASP A 321 -10.77 9.73 2.72
C ASP A 321 -9.48 10.54 2.63
N THR A 322 -8.47 10.01 1.94
CA THR A 322 -7.13 10.60 1.85
C THR A 322 -7.05 11.80 0.91
N ARG A 323 -8.18 12.25 0.36
CA ARG A 323 -8.32 13.47 -0.44
C ARG A 323 -9.17 14.52 0.25
N THR A 324 -10.22 14.10 0.97
CA THR A 324 -11.24 15.02 1.51
C THR A 324 -11.25 15.10 3.04
N ASN A 325 -10.50 14.24 3.73
CA ASN A 325 -10.54 14.05 5.18
C ASN A 325 -11.91 13.63 5.74
N GLN A 326 -12.88 13.29 4.88
CA GLN A 326 -14.15 12.75 5.34
C GLN A 326 -13.94 11.40 6.02
N VAL A 327 -14.73 11.15 7.07
CA VAL A 327 -14.68 9.91 7.84
C VAL A 327 -15.82 9.01 7.39
N HIS A 328 -15.48 7.77 7.07
CA HIS A 328 -16.40 6.75 6.56
C HIS A 328 -16.43 5.57 7.52
N LEU A 329 -17.62 5.07 7.84
CA LEU A 329 -17.82 3.87 8.65
C LEU A 329 -18.37 2.75 7.75
N PHE A 330 -17.65 1.64 7.67
CA PHE A 330 -18.04 0.46 6.90
C PHE A 330 -18.49 -0.64 7.86
N THR A 331 -19.71 -1.12 7.68
CA THR A 331 -20.31 -2.19 8.49
C THR A 331 -20.54 -3.43 7.65
N GLY A 332 -20.38 -4.61 8.25
CA GLY A 332 -20.52 -5.86 7.51
C GLY A 332 -20.44 -7.10 8.40
N ARG A 333 -20.62 -8.26 7.78
CA ARG A 333 -20.66 -9.55 8.49
C ARG A 333 -19.27 -10.15 8.68
N LEU A 334 -18.49 -10.18 7.60
CA LEU A 334 -17.13 -10.72 7.56
C LEU A 334 -16.14 -9.63 7.13
N PHE A 335 -14.91 -9.74 7.61
CA PHE A 335 -13.82 -8.82 7.28
C PHE A 335 -12.62 -9.60 6.76
N CYS A 336 -11.87 -9.02 5.83
CA CYS A 336 -10.59 -9.55 5.36
C CYS A 336 -9.50 -8.48 5.50
N ASP A 337 -8.55 -8.69 6.41
CA ASP A 337 -7.34 -7.87 6.48
C ASP A 337 -6.37 -8.32 5.37
N ALA A 338 -6.25 -7.48 4.34
CA ALA A 338 -5.30 -7.61 3.24
C ALA A 338 -4.36 -6.39 3.17
N THR A 339 -4.15 -5.66 4.29
CA THR A 339 -3.29 -4.47 4.31
C THR A 339 -1.81 -4.82 4.16
N GLY A 340 -1.47 -6.09 4.39
CA GLY A 340 -0.10 -6.60 4.44
C GLY A 340 0.67 -6.20 5.69
N HIS A 341 0.11 -5.32 6.53
CA HIS A 341 0.65 -4.91 7.83
C HIS A 341 -0.16 -5.44 9.02
N ALA A 342 -1.22 -6.21 8.76
CA ALA A 342 -2.16 -6.68 9.77
C ALA A 342 -2.77 -5.52 10.58
N THR A 343 -3.03 -4.39 9.92
CA THR A 343 -3.45 -3.13 10.58
C THR A 343 -4.79 -3.30 11.27
N ILE A 344 -5.75 -3.88 10.56
CA ILE A 344 -7.12 -4.07 11.04
C ILE A 344 -7.15 -5.20 12.05
N ALA A 345 -6.44 -6.29 11.77
CA ALA A 345 -6.30 -7.41 12.70
C ALA A 345 -5.71 -6.95 14.04
N TYR A 346 -4.61 -6.20 14.02
CA TYR A 346 -3.98 -5.67 15.23
C TYR A 346 -4.93 -4.76 16.02
N LYS A 347 -5.63 -3.83 15.34
CA LYS A 347 -6.59 -2.92 15.97
C LYS A 347 -7.82 -3.63 16.53
N ALA A 348 -8.25 -4.71 15.88
CA ALA A 348 -9.33 -5.56 16.36
C ALA A 348 -8.97 -6.40 17.59
N GLY A 349 -7.69 -6.44 18.01
CA GLY A 349 -7.22 -7.30 19.09
C GLY A 349 -6.84 -8.71 18.64
N ALA A 350 -6.67 -8.95 17.33
CA ALA A 350 -6.16 -10.22 16.85
C ALA A 350 -4.74 -10.47 17.38
N GLU A 351 -4.42 -11.72 17.68
CA GLU A 351 -3.06 -12.07 18.07
C GLU A 351 -2.12 -11.92 16.88
N THR A 352 -1.10 -11.07 17.03
CA THR A 352 -0.09 -10.82 16.00
C THR A 352 1.31 -11.11 16.48
N VAL A 353 2.18 -11.49 15.55
CA VAL A 353 3.61 -11.70 15.77
C VAL A 353 4.43 -10.86 14.79
N MET A 354 5.60 -10.42 15.23
CA MET A 354 6.60 -9.75 14.41
C MET A 354 7.96 -10.12 14.98
N GLU A 355 8.90 -10.54 14.13
CA GLU A 355 10.25 -10.85 14.62
C GLU A 355 10.88 -9.59 15.22
N PRO A 356 11.65 -9.67 16.32
CA PRO A 356 12.31 -8.53 16.91
C PRO A 356 13.55 -8.06 16.12
N ASN A 357 14.18 -8.96 15.36
CA ASN A 357 15.34 -8.70 14.50
C ASN A 357 15.42 -9.74 13.37
N GLY A 358 16.42 -9.62 12.49
CA GLY A 358 16.62 -10.46 11.32
C GLY A 358 15.54 -10.28 10.23
N ARG A 359 14.77 -9.20 10.29
CA ARG A 359 13.65 -8.93 9.38
C ARG A 359 14.15 -8.56 7.98
N MET A 360 13.31 -8.86 6.99
CA MET A 360 13.47 -8.28 5.65
C MET A 360 13.11 -6.79 5.68
N GLY A 361 13.82 -6.00 4.87
CA GLY A 361 13.66 -4.55 4.83
C GLY A 361 12.52 -4.07 3.94
N MET A 362 12.60 -2.79 3.61
CA MET A 362 11.72 -2.12 2.65
C MET A 362 12.55 -1.64 1.46
N SER A 363 12.06 -1.91 0.25
CA SER A 363 12.76 -1.52 -0.99
C SER A 363 12.20 -0.24 -1.60
N ASN A 364 13.08 0.64 -2.09
CA ASN A 364 12.73 1.72 -3.03
C ASN A 364 13.54 1.51 -4.30
N MET A 365 12.87 0.98 -5.32
CA MET A 365 13.47 0.74 -6.63
C MET A 365 13.57 2.04 -7.43
N TRP A 366 14.44 2.05 -8.44
CA TRP A 366 14.63 3.21 -9.29
C TRP A 366 15.09 2.83 -10.69
N ALA A 367 14.94 3.74 -11.64
CA ALA A 367 15.33 3.58 -13.04
C ALA A 367 16.01 4.86 -13.54
N TRP A 368 16.90 4.68 -14.50
CA TRP A 368 17.60 5.76 -15.19
C TRP A 368 17.60 5.50 -16.69
N ALA A 369 18.09 6.44 -17.49
CA ALA A 369 18.31 6.24 -18.92
C ALA A 369 19.34 7.24 -19.45
N ASP A 370 19.99 6.89 -20.56
CA ASP A 370 20.77 7.84 -21.35
C ASP A 370 19.88 8.58 -22.35
N THR A 371 20.12 9.87 -22.50
CA THR A 371 19.53 10.68 -23.56
C THR A 371 20.54 10.94 -24.69
N SER A 372 20.07 11.49 -25.81
CA SER A 372 20.96 11.95 -26.87
C SER A 372 21.79 13.19 -26.50
N GLU A 373 21.40 13.90 -25.44
CA GLU A 373 21.98 15.18 -25.03
C GLU A 373 22.65 15.08 -23.66
N LEU A 374 23.51 16.05 -23.34
CA LEU A 374 24.09 16.14 -22.00
C LEU A 374 22.99 16.42 -20.98
N GLN A 375 23.09 15.74 -19.83
CA GLN A 375 22.15 15.89 -18.73
C GLN A 375 22.90 16.40 -17.50
N GLU A 376 22.37 17.43 -16.85
CA GLU A 376 22.86 17.90 -15.56
C GLU A 376 22.13 17.18 -14.42
N PHE A 377 22.81 17.02 -13.28
CA PHE A 377 22.20 16.55 -12.05
C PHE A 377 22.71 17.43 -10.90
N PRO A 378 21.83 18.01 -10.07
CA PRO A 378 22.27 18.87 -8.98
C PRO A 378 23.18 18.15 -7.99
N GLU A 379 24.09 18.89 -7.36
CA GLU A 379 24.89 18.37 -6.24
C GLU A 379 23.99 17.99 -5.06
N THR A 380 24.17 16.79 -4.51
CA THR A 380 23.37 16.28 -3.38
C THR A 380 24.22 16.06 -2.11
N PRO A 381 24.70 17.11 -1.43
CA PRO A 381 25.55 16.96 -0.24
C PRO A 381 24.84 16.24 0.92
N TRP A 382 23.51 16.29 0.96
CA TRP A 382 22.65 15.67 1.97
C TRP A 382 22.42 14.17 1.74
N ALA A 383 22.68 13.67 0.52
CA ALA A 383 22.53 12.25 0.19
C ALA A 383 23.59 11.40 0.92
N LEU A 384 23.53 10.08 0.80
CA LEU A 384 24.63 9.26 1.32
C LEU A 384 25.92 9.57 0.54
N PRO A 385 27.07 9.81 1.20
CA PRO A 385 28.31 10.15 0.52
C PRO A 385 28.93 8.91 -0.12
N LEU A 386 28.38 8.43 -1.23
CA LEU A 386 28.77 7.18 -1.90
C LEU A 386 29.84 7.38 -2.98
N THR A 387 30.67 6.36 -3.18
CA THR A 387 31.50 6.18 -4.39
C THR A 387 30.94 5.02 -5.23
N MET A 388 31.45 4.82 -6.44
CA MET A 388 31.01 3.73 -7.33
C MET A 388 31.22 2.33 -6.75
N ASP A 389 32.06 2.18 -5.72
CA ASP A 389 32.34 0.89 -5.06
C ASP A 389 31.35 0.58 -3.92
N ASP A 390 30.58 1.57 -3.45
CA ASP A 390 29.67 1.43 -2.31
C ASP A 390 28.32 0.78 -2.68
N PHE A 391 28.06 0.53 -3.97
CA PHE A 391 26.82 -0.07 -4.44
C PHE A 391 27.06 -0.96 -5.67
N PRO A 392 26.18 -1.95 -5.93
CA PRO A 392 26.24 -2.70 -7.18
C PRO A 392 25.83 -1.78 -8.33
N TYR A 393 26.67 -1.68 -9.36
CA TYR A 393 26.36 -0.86 -10.54
C TYR A 393 24.96 -1.21 -11.10
N PRO A 394 24.07 -0.22 -11.30
CA PRO A 394 22.68 -0.42 -11.71
C PRO A 394 22.56 -0.77 -13.20
N ARG A 395 22.98 -2.00 -13.53
CA ARG A 395 22.90 -2.60 -14.87
C ARG A 395 21.47 -2.61 -15.38
N ASP A 396 21.31 -2.63 -16.71
CA ASP A 396 20.00 -2.61 -17.39
C ASP A 396 19.13 -1.39 -17.01
N HIS A 397 19.82 -0.30 -16.65
CA HIS A 397 19.25 1.00 -16.34
C HIS A 397 18.29 1.04 -15.14
N HIS A 398 18.53 0.22 -14.10
CA HIS A 398 17.69 0.24 -12.89
C HIS A 398 18.39 -0.20 -11.60
N GLY A 399 17.93 0.33 -10.48
CA GLY A 399 18.12 -0.23 -9.15
C GLY A 399 16.92 -1.09 -8.76
N GLN A 400 17.15 -2.40 -8.63
CA GLN A 400 16.10 -3.40 -8.45
C GLN A 400 15.77 -3.64 -6.97
N TRP A 401 15.01 -4.70 -6.71
CA TRP A 401 14.48 -5.13 -5.41
C TRP A 401 15.47 -5.16 -4.24
N PHE A 402 16.78 -5.22 -4.50
CA PHE A 402 17.83 -5.24 -3.48
C PHE A 402 18.24 -3.86 -2.97
N TRP A 403 17.71 -2.78 -3.54
CA TRP A 403 17.82 -1.43 -2.97
C TRP A 403 16.86 -1.33 -1.79
N GLU A 404 17.33 -1.78 -0.64
CA GLU A 404 16.52 -2.18 0.50
C GLU A 404 17.26 -1.89 1.81
N SER A 405 16.57 -1.22 2.73
CA SER A 405 17.09 -0.89 4.07
C SER A 405 16.03 -1.09 5.15
N GLY A 406 16.31 -0.62 6.36
CA GLY A 406 15.41 -0.73 7.49
C GLY A 406 15.72 -1.98 8.30
N PHE A 407 15.59 -3.18 7.72
CA PHE A 407 15.90 -4.46 8.40
C PHE A 407 15.41 -4.47 9.87
N ASP A 408 16.33 -4.31 10.82
CA ASP A 408 16.07 -4.31 12.27
C ASP A 408 15.50 -3.00 12.85
N LYS A 409 15.20 -1.99 12.02
CA LYS A 409 14.34 -0.86 12.38
C LYS A 409 12.87 -1.30 12.48
N ASP A 410 12.05 -0.54 13.20
CA ASP A 410 10.62 -0.87 13.30
C ASP A 410 9.95 -0.66 11.92
N PRO A 411 9.43 -1.71 11.27
CA PRO A 411 8.93 -1.61 9.90
C PRO A 411 7.63 -0.79 9.78
N LEU A 412 7.05 -0.35 10.90
CA LEU A 412 5.84 0.47 10.95
C LEU A 412 6.22 1.88 11.44
N HIS A 413 6.69 2.00 12.69
CA HIS A 413 6.92 3.31 13.29
C HIS A 413 8.13 4.07 12.70
N ASP A 414 9.11 3.36 12.14
CA ASP A 414 10.26 3.99 11.45
C ASP A 414 10.08 4.05 9.92
N ALA A 415 8.92 3.64 9.38
CA ALA A 415 8.73 3.43 7.94
C ALA A 415 9.08 4.65 7.10
N GLU A 416 8.65 5.85 7.50
CA GLU A 416 8.98 7.10 6.78
C GLU A 416 10.51 7.31 6.72
N GLY A 417 11.19 7.05 7.83
CA GLY A 417 12.64 7.15 7.96
C GLY A 417 13.40 6.12 7.14
N ILE A 418 12.88 4.89 7.05
CA ILE A 418 13.46 3.83 6.22
C ILE A 418 13.34 4.19 4.73
N ARG A 419 12.16 4.68 4.30
CA ARG A 419 11.92 5.16 2.94
C ARG A 419 12.86 6.33 2.61
N ASP A 420 12.98 7.29 3.51
CA ASP A 420 13.86 8.45 3.37
C ASP A 420 15.34 8.06 3.31
N TRP A 421 15.77 7.06 4.09
CA TRP A 421 17.13 6.52 4.02
C TRP A 421 17.42 5.89 2.65
N ASN A 422 16.46 5.15 2.09
CA ASN A 422 16.59 4.60 0.74
C ASN A 422 16.69 5.72 -0.31
N LEU A 423 15.89 6.78 -0.21
CA LEU A 423 15.99 7.93 -1.12
C LEU A 423 17.39 8.56 -1.06
N ARG A 424 17.94 8.78 0.14
CA ARG A 424 19.32 9.27 0.30
C ARG A 424 20.36 8.34 -0.31
N ALA A 425 20.15 7.02 -0.25
CA ALA A 425 21.03 6.05 -0.88
C ALA A 425 20.95 6.10 -2.42
N VAL A 426 19.74 6.16 -2.98
CA VAL A 426 19.51 6.25 -4.43
C VAL A 426 20.12 7.54 -5.00
N PHE A 427 19.82 8.70 -4.40
CA PHE A 427 20.39 9.97 -4.86
C PHE A 427 21.91 10.02 -4.65
N GLY A 428 22.43 9.42 -3.58
CA GLY A 428 23.87 9.32 -3.34
C GLY A 428 24.58 8.47 -4.40
N ALA A 429 23.95 7.39 -4.84
CA ALA A 429 24.47 6.55 -5.90
C ALA A 429 24.43 7.26 -7.27
N PHE A 430 23.33 7.95 -7.56
CA PHE A 430 23.21 8.71 -8.80
C PHE A 430 24.17 9.92 -8.83
N GLN A 431 24.40 10.58 -7.70
CA GLN A 431 25.44 11.59 -7.52
C GLN A 431 26.85 11.01 -7.80
N ALA A 432 27.17 9.82 -7.28
CA ALA A 432 28.44 9.15 -7.57
C ALA A 432 28.60 8.83 -9.08
N MET A 433 27.50 8.48 -9.75
CA MET A 433 27.46 8.25 -11.19
C MET A 433 27.60 9.53 -12.00
N LYS A 434 26.86 10.60 -11.69
CA LYS A 434 26.78 11.83 -12.49
C LYS A 434 27.88 12.83 -12.22
N ASN A 435 28.18 13.05 -10.96
CA ASN A 435 29.05 14.13 -10.48
C ASN A 435 30.30 13.60 -9.78
N GLY A 436 30.34 12.30 -9.47
CA GLY A 436 31.46 11.62 -8.83
C GLY A 436 32.37 10.85 -9.80
N GLY A 437 32.87 9.72 -9.32
CA GLY A 437 33.82 8.88 -10.05
C GLY A 437 33.28 8.28 -11.35
N GLY A 438 31.96 8.19 -11.52
CA GLY A 438 31.32 7.70 -12.74
C GLY A 438 31.06 8.76 -13.82
N SER A 439 31.32 10.04 -13.53
CA SER A 439 30.84 11.19 -14.33
C SER A 439 31.20 11.12 -15.81
N LYS A 440 32.40 10.63 -16.14
CA LYS A 440 32.88 10.49 -17.52
C LYS A 440 32.03 9.53 -18.37
N ASP A 441 31.44 8.52 -17.75
CA ASP A 441 30.67 7.48 -18.42
C ASP A 441 29.15 7.74 -18.40
N HIS A 442 28.70 8.79 -17.68
CA HIS A 442 27.27 9.05 -17.42
C HIS A 442 26.87 10.50 -17.75
N THR A 443 27.56 11.15 -18.67
CA THR A 443 27.28 12.55 -19.06
C THR A 443 25.84 12.77 -19.53
N ASN A 444 25.22 11.75 -20.13
CA ASN A 444 23.89 11.80 -20.72
C ASN A 444 22.81 11.10 -19.87
N ALA A 445 23.20 10.54 -18.73
CA ALA A 445 22.31 9.80 -17.85
C ALA A 445 21.39 10.75 -17.06
N HIS A 446 20.13 10.35 -16.89
CA HIS A 446 19.16 11.00 -16.01
C HIS A 446 18.29 9.95 -15.30
N LEU A 447 17.76 10.30 -14.13
CA LEU A 447 16.77 9.47 -13.44
C LEU A 447 15.43 9.58 -14.17
N THR A 448 14.80 8.43 -14.45
CA THR A 448 13.50 8.36 -15.10
C THR A 448 12.37 8.07 -14.11
N TRP A 449 12.70 7.40 -13.00
CA TRP A 449 11.74 7.05 -11.96
C TRP A 449 12.46 6.62 -10.68
N VAL A 450 11.93 7.01 -9.51
CA VAL A 450 12.26 6.43 -8.22
C VAL A 450 10.92 6.13 -7.52
N ALA A 451 10.84 5.01 -6.80
CA ALA A 451 9.67 4.71 -5.99
C ALA A 451 9.58 5.73 -4.83
N TYR A 452 8.60 6.64 -4.87
CA TYR A 452 8.41 7.65 -3.82
C TYR A 452 7.80 7.07 -2.54
N ILE A 453 7.05 5.97 -2.67
CA ILE A 453 6.63 5.10 -1.57
C ILE A 453 7.48 3.83 -1.55
N GLY A 454 7.74 3.31 -0.36
CA GLY A 454 8.51 2.08 -0.21
C GLY A 454 7.65 0.83 -0.46
N GLY A 455 8.31 -0.29 -0.78
CA GLY A 455 7.70 -1.61 -0.87
C GLY A 455 8.09 -2.49 0.33
N PRO A 456 7.30 -2.54 1.42
CA PRO A 456 7.61 -3.36 2.59
C PRO A 456 7.57 -4.84 2.26
N ARG A 457 8.49 -5.62 2.85
CA ARG A 457 8.52 -7.08 2.73
C ARG A 457 7.95 -7.80 3.95
N GLU A 458 8.19 -7.25 5.13
CA GLU A 458 7.88 -7.87 6.40
C GLU A 458 7.43 -6.85 7.43
N SER A 459 6.43 -7.25 8.23
CA SER A 459 5.92 -6.52 9.39
C SER A 459 5.16 -7.51 10.28
N ARG A 460 4.04 -7.11 10.87
CA ARG A 460 3.16 -8.01 11.64
C ARG A 460 2.54 -9.10 10.74
N ARG A 461 2.37 -10.27 11.35
CA ARG A 461 1.60 -11.41 10.84
C ARG A 461 0.58 -11.81 11.89
N VAL A 462 -0.58 -12.30 11.48
CA VAL A 462 -1.67 -12.69 12.39
C VAL A 462 -1.60 -14.19 12.67
N LEU A 463 -1.95 -14.60 13.88
CA LEU A 463 -2.00 -16.01 14.27
C LEU A 463 -3.36 -16.62 13.91
N GLY A 464 -3.33 -17.65 13.05
CA GLY A 464 -4.43 -18.56 12.80
C GLY A 464 -4.27 -19.86 13.60
N ASP A 465 -5.09 -20.86 13.31
CA ASP A 465 -4.99 -22.17 13.98
C ASP A 465 -3.76 -22.96 13.54
N VAL A 466 -3.24 -22.66 12.35
CA VAL A 466 -1.98 -23.21 11.84
C VAL A 466 -1.03 -22.06 11.55
N VAL A 467 0.17 -22.15 12.11
CA VAL A 467 1.30 -21.30 11.73
C VAL A 467 2.20 -22.10 10.81
N LEU A 468 2.17 -21.83 9.50
CA LEU A 468 3.01 -22.56 8.55
C LEU A 468 4.49 -22.20 8.76
N SER A 469 5.33 -23.22 8.94
CA SER A 469 6.76 -23.05 9.18
C SER A 469 7.63 -23.39 7.96
N GLN A 470 8.92 -23.03 8.00
CA GLN A 470 9.89 -23.51 7.01
C GLN A 470 9.93 -25.05 6.97
N GLU A 471 9.85 -25.71 8.13
CA GLU A 471 9.96 -27.17 8.19
C GLU A 471 8.78 -27.85 7.51
N ASP A 472 7.55 -27.34 7.73
CA ASP A 472 6.36 -27.84 7.03
C ASP A 472 6.51 -27.74 5.51
N ILE A 473 7.13 -26.66 5.03
CA ILE A 473 7.35 -26.40 3.60
C ILE A 473 8.40 -27.34 3.01
N VAL A 474 9.58 -27.43 3.63
CA VAL A 474 10.71 -28.20 3.08
C VAL A 474 10.51 -29.71 3.22
N SER A 475 9.77 -30.16 4.24
CA SER A 475 9.36 -31.56 4.40
C SER A 475 8.16 -31.94 3.54
N LYS A 476 7.55 -30.97 2.83
CA LYS A 476 6.30 -31.13 2.07
C LYS A 476 5.19 -31.74 2.93
N ARG A 477 5.00 -31.20 4.14
CA ARG A 477 3.94 -31.66 5.03
C ARG A 477 2.59 -31.54 4.34
N GLU A 478 1.87 -32.65 4.28
CA GLU A 478 0.50 -32.69 3.79
C GLU A 478 -0.46 -32.09 4.83
N PHE A 479 -1.33 -31.20 4.36
CA PHE A 479 -2.44 -30.66 5.12
C PHE A 479 -3.73 -31.04 4.42
N SER A 480 -4.72 -31.57 5.16
CA SER A 480 -6.03 -31.91 4.59
C SER A 480 -6.70 -30.71 3.92
N ASP A 481 -6.42 -29.52 4.45
CA ASP A 481 -6.87 -28.21 4.00
C ASP A 481 -5.86 -27.40 3.18
N GLY A 482 -4.79 -28.04 2.69
CA GLY A 482 -3.83 -27.43 1.78
C GLY A 482 -4.51 -27.00 0.47
N CYS A 483 -4.54 -25.69 0.18
CA CYS A 483 -5.35 -25.14 -0.92
C CYS A 483 -4.65 -24.15 -1.86
N VAL A 484 -3.56 -23.49 -1.45
CA VAL A 484 -2.83 -22.54 -2.32
C VAL A 484 -1.46 -23.11 -2.71
N PRO A 485 -1.19 -23.41 -3.99
CA PRO A 485 0.06 -24.03 -4.43
C PRO A 485 1.18 -22.99 -4.58
N SER A 486 1.91 -22.70 -3.49
CA SER A 486 3.04 -21.78 -3.56
C SER A 486 4.28 -22.46 -4.17
N THR A 487 4.96 -21.77 -5.09
CA THR A 487 6.07 -22.32 -5.89
C THR A 487 7.37 -21.53 -5.77
N TRP A 488 7.39 -20.45 -4.98
CA TRP A 488 8.60 -19.67 -4.80
C TRP A 488 9.55 -20.36 -3.81
N SER A 489 10.85 -20.29 -4.04
CA SER A 489 11.83 -20.64 -3.01
C SER A 489 11.63 -19.77 -1.77
N ILE A 490 12.05 -20.24 -0.59
CA ILE A 490 12.12 -19.35 0.58
C ILE A 490 13.19 -18.31 0.29
N ASP A 491 12.75 -17.06 0.09
CA ASP A 491 13.56 -15.93 -0.37
C ASP A 491 13.63 -14.87 0.74
N LEU A 492 14.72 -14.94 1.51
CA LEU A 492 14.98 -14.05 2.65
C LEU A 492 16.05 -13.04 2.29
N HIS A 493 15.77 -11.77 2.59
CA HIS A 493 16.62 -10.65 2.24
C HIS A 493 17.42 -10.21 3.46
N TYR A 494 18.75 -10.20 3.31
CA TYR A 494 19.67 -9.77 4.36
C TYR A 494 20.61 -8.70 3.83
N PRO A 495 21.21 -7.86 4.70
CA PRO A 495 22.26 -6.94 4.28
C PRO A 495 23.38 -7.65 3.52
N LYS A 496 23.75 -7.12 2.35
CA LYS A 496 24.88 -7.64 1.61
C LYS A 496 26.16 -7.08 2.20
N GLU A 497 26.92 -7.93 2.91
CA GLU A 497 28.14 -7.55 3.65
C GLU A 497 29.10 -6.67 2.84
N GLN A 498 29.29 -6.99 1.56
CA GLN A 498 30.13 -6.23 0.61
C GLN A 498 29.84 -4.72 0.61
N TYR A 499 28.57 -4.31 0.76
CA TYR A 499 28.14 -2.91 0.70
C TYR A 499 27.69 -2.36 2.05
N ALA A 500 27.77 -3.18 3.12
CA ALA A 500 27.33 -2.78 4.45
C ALA A 500 28.41 -2.02 5.23
N ALA A 501 29.69 -2.18 4.88
CA ALA A 501 30.82 -1.70 5.69
C ALA A 501 30.79 -0.20 6.00
N LYS A 502 30.30 0.63 5.06
CA LYS A 502 30.23 2.08 5.23
C LYS A 502 29.05 2.54 6.09
N PHE A 503 27.98 1.74 6.14
CA PHE A 503 26.77 2.02 6.91
C PHE A 503 26.28 0.76 7.63
N PRO A 504 27.06 0.22 8.59
CA PRO A 504 26.78 -1.08 9.20
C PRO A 504 25.47 -1.09 10.01
N ASP A 505 25.05 0.05 10.56
CA ASP A 505 23.84 0.18 11.37
C ASP A 505 22.54 0.35 10.55
N ASN A 506 22.68 0.67 9.26
CA ASN A 506 21.55 0.82 8.34
C ASN A 506 22.01 0.58 6.89
N PRO A 507 22.36 -0.66 6.53
CA PRO A 507 22.73 -1.01 5.16
C PRO A 507 21.55 -0.74 4.21
N PHE A 508 21.85 -0.47 2.94
CA PHE A 508 20.85 -0.12 1.92
C PHE A 508 20.88 -1.03 0.68
N ILE A 509 21.73 -2.06 0.71
CA ILE A 509 21.78 -3.11 -0.32
C ILE A 509 21.57 -4.47 0.35
N SER A 510 20.59 -5.23 -0.14
CA SER A 510 20.32 -6.58 0.31
C SER A 510 20.85 -7.66 -0.65
N ILE A 511 20.89 -8.90 -0.16
CA ILE A 511 21.05 -10.11 -0.95
C ILE A 511 19.90 -11.07 -0.62
N ALA A 512 19.39 -11.75 -1.64
CA ALA A 512 18.41 -12.82 -1.48
C ALA A 512 19.10 -14.15 -1.17
N VAL A 513 18.83 -14.70 0.00
CA VAL A 513 19.26 -16.03 0.44
C VAL A 513 18.11 -17.00 0.21
N HIS A 514 18.35 -17.97 -0.68
CA HIS A 514 17.32 -18.91 -1.13
C HIS A 514 17.45 -20.28 -0.48
N ASP A 515 16.40 -20.77 0.19
CA ASP A 515 16.20 -22.20 0.39
C ASP A 515 15.50 -22.79 -0.83
N ARG A 516 16.24 -23.59 -1.60
CA ARG A 516 15.79 -24.17 -2.87
C ARG A 516 15.19 -25.57 -2.74
N ARG A 517 14.95 -26.04 -1.51
CA ARG A 517 14.28 -27.34 -1.27
C ARG A 517 12.78 -27.32 -1.57
N VAL A 518 12.22 -26.15 -1.91
CA VAL A 518 10.87 -26.01 -2.42
C VAL A 518 10.78 -26.58 -3.83
N ASP A 519 9.76 -27.41 -4.06
CA ASP A 519 9.39 -27.86 -5.40
C ASP A 519 8.78 -26.70 -6.19
N ARG A 520 9.55 -26.13 -7.12
CA ARG A 520 9.08 -24.97 -7.89
C ARG A 520 8.13 -25.35 -9.03
N SER A 521 8.04 -26.63 -9.38
CA SER A 521 7.17 -27.11 -10.45
C SER A 521 5.77 -27.38 -9.93
N PHE A 522 5.65 -28.19 -8.88
CA PHE A 522 4.36 -28.51 -8.27
C PHE A 522 3.97 -27.49 -7.18
N GLY A 523 4.94 -27.07 -6.36
CA GLY A 523 4.72 -26.23 -5.19
C GLY A 523 4.55 -27.00 -3.88
N TYR A 524 4.12 -26.29 -2.85
CA TYR A 524 3.56 -26.84 -1.62
C TYR A 524 2.24 -26.12 -1.32
N PRO A 525 1.24 -26.81 -0.76
CA PRO A 525 -0.04 -26.19 -0.48
C PRO A 525 0.00 -25.42 0.85
N VAL A 526 -0.35 -24.13 0.82
CA VAL A 526 -0.62 -23.37 2.05
C VAL A 526 -2.01 -23.79 2.57
N PRO A 527 -2.13 -24.18 3.86
CA PRO A 527 -3.40 -24.61 4.43
C PRO A 527 -4.37 -23.45 4.68
N TYR A 528 -5.67 -23.70 4.49
CA TYR A 528 -6.72 -22.69 4.69
C TYR A 528 -6.73 -22.11 6.10
N ARG A 529 -6.37 -22.90 7.12
CA ARG A 529 -6.25 -22.43 8.51
C ARG A 529 -5.21 -21.32 8.76
N CYS A 530 -4.38 -21.00 7.75
CA CYS A 530 -3.52 -19.82 7.79
C CYS A 530 -4.23 -18.51 7.40
N PHE A 531 -5.47 -18.56 6.91
CA PHE A 531 -6.19 -17.43 6.30
C PHE A 531 -7.28 -16.80 7.17
N TYR A 532 -7.36 -17.15 8.46
CA TYR A 532 -8.29 -16.53 9.40
C TYR A 532 -7.69 -16.38 10.79
N SER A 533 -8.12 -15.33 11.51
CA SER A 533 -7.67 -15.08 12.88
C SER A 533 -8.17 -16.17 13.83
N ARG A 534 -7.28 -16.66 14.71
CA ARG A 534 -7.69 -17.66 15.70
C ARG A 534 -8.59 -17.11 16.79
N ASN A 535 -8.55 -15.80 17.07
CA ASN A 535 -9.25 -15.17 18.19
C ASN A 535 -10.28 -14.10 17.79
N ILE A 536 -10.29 -13.64 16.53
CA ILE A 536 -11.34 -12.76 15.99
C ILE A 536 -12.25 -13.56 15.08
N THR A 537 -13.49 -13.74 15.53
CA THR A 537 -14.45 -14.74 15.00
C THR A 537 -14.94 -14.48 13.58
N ASN A 538 -14.83 -13.25 13.06
CA ASN A 538 -15.30 -12.88 11.73
C ASN A 538 -14.19 -12.27 10.84
N LEU A 539 -12.92 -12.56 11.14
CA LEU A 539 -11.77 -11.99 10.45
C LEU A 539 -10.98 -13.03 9.65
N PHE A 540 -11.03 -12.87 8.33
CA PHE A 540 -10.07 -13.42 7.38
C PHE A 540 -8.79 -12.57 7.29
N MET A 541 -7.73 -13.18 6.78
CA MET A 541 -6.48 -12.53 6.42
C MET A 541 -5.96 -13.10 5.10
N ALA A 542 -5.43 -12.23 4.24
CA ALA A 542 -4.84 -12.63 2.96
C ALA A 542 -3.59 -11.81 2.62
N GLY A 543 -2.65 -12.43 1.92
CA GLY A 543 -1.40 -11.78 1.52
C GLY A 543 -0.30 -11.87 2.58
N ARG A 544 0.49 -10.80 2.79
CA ARG A 544 1.71 -10.86 3.63
C ARG A 544 1.45 -11.09 5.12
N CYS A 545 0.25 -10.74 5.60
CA CYS A 545 -0.10 -10.80 7.01
C CYS A 545 -0.62 -12.17 7.48
N ILE A 546 -0.67 -13.18 6.60
CA ILE A 546 -1.19 -14.51 6.94
C ILE A 546 -0.38 -15.23 8.03
N SER A 547 -0.93 -16.32 8.56
CA SER A 547 -0.29 -17.07 9.66
C SER A 547 0.88 -17.94 9.24
N VAL A 548 2.08 -17.36 9.28
CA VAL A 548 3.34 -18.02 8.91
C VAL A 548 4.49 -17.58 9.82
N THR A 549 5.54 -18.39 9.91
CA THR A 549 6.80 -17.94 10.52
C THR A 549 7.55 -16.99 9.59
N HIS A 550 8.53 -16.23 10.11
CA HIS A 550 9.39 -15.35 9.31
C HIS A 550 9.99 -16.04 8.08
N LYS A 551 10.49 -17.27 8.24
CA LYS A 551 11.10 -18.00 7.14
C LYS A 551 10.07 -18.44 6.09
N ALA A 552 8.91 -18.90 6.53
CA ALA A 552 7.83 -19.25 5.61
C ALA A 552 7.28 -18.02 4.85
N LEU A 553 7.30 -16.83 5.46
CA LEU A 553 6.93 -15.58 4.79
C LEU A 553 7.75 -15.34 3.52
N GLY A 554 9.03 -15.73 3.50
CA GLY A 554 9.93 -15.57 2.34
C GLY A 554 9.44 -16.22 1.04
N THR A 555 8.48 -17.15 1.10
CA THR A 555 7.91 -17.83 -0.07
C THR A 555 6.41 -17.55 -0.24
N THR A 556 5.67 -17.30 0.84
CA THR A 556 4.22 -17.02 0.75
C THR A 556 3.90 -15.58 0.34
N ARG A 557 4.80 -14.62 0.57
CA ARG A 557 4.58 -13.18 0.29
C ARG A 557 4.58 -12.77 -1.18
N VAL A 558 4.80 -13.71 -2.11
CA VAL A 558 4.97 -13.39 -3.54
C VAL A 558 3.62 -13.01 -4.15
N MET A 559 3.59 -12.03 -5.05
CA MET A 559 2.36 -11.36 -5.49
C MET A 559 1.27 -12.30 -6.00
N GLN A 560 1.60 -13.27 -6.87
CA GLN A 560 0.59 -14.20 -7.40
C GLN A 560 0.14 -15.21 -6.34
N THR A 561 1.05 -15.64 -5.46
CA THR A 561 0.71 -16.46 -4.29
C THR A 561 -0.27 -15.72 -3.36
N CYS A 562 -0.01 -14.45 -3.07
CA CYS A 562 -0.93 -13.59 -2.31
C CYS A 562 -2.31 -13.51 -2.98
N GLY A 563 -2.35 -13.35 -4.30
CA GLY A 563 -3.60 -13.33 -5.06
C GLY A 563 -4.38 -14.64 -4.95
N MET A 564 -3.71 -15.79 -5.06
CA MET A 564 -4.35 -17.10 -4.88
C MET A 564 -4.94 -17.28 -3.48
N MET A 565 -4.28 -16.76 -2.43
CA MET A 565 -4.85 -16.75 -1.07
C MET A 565 -6.13 -15.92 -1.01
N GLY A 566 -6.13 -14.75 -1.65
CA GLY A 566 -7.32 -13.92 -1.78
C GLY A 566 -8.46 -14.66 -2.46
N GLU A 567 -8.20 -15.30 -3.60
CA GLU A 567 -9.20 -16.08 -4.33
C GLU A 567 -9.86 -17.16 -3.45
N VAL A 568 -9.07 -17.89 -2.64
CA VAL A 568 -9.59 -18.86 -1.67
C VAL A 568 -10.44 -18.18 -0.60
N VAL A 569 -9.98 -17.07 -0.03
CA VAL A 569 -10.72 -16.31 1.00
C VAL A 569 -12.08 -15.84 0.49
N GLY A 570 -12.17 -15.36 -0.75
CA GLY A 570 -13.45 -14.92 -1.33
C GLY A 570 -14.48 -16.04 -1.44
N LYS A 571 -14.07 -17.23 -1.92
CA LYS A 571 -14.91 -18.44 -1.94
C LYS A 571 -15.30 -18.88 -0.53
N ALA A 572 -14.36 -18.87 0.42
CA ALA A 572 -14.59 -19.24 1.81
C ALA A 572 -15.57 -18.29 2.51
N ALA A 573 -15.48 -16.98 2.27
CA ALA A 573 -16.43 -16.01 2.78
C ALA A 573 -17.85 -16.31 2.30
N SER A 574 -18.01 -16.74 1.04
CA SER A 574 -19.33 -17.10 0.52
C SER A 574 -19.91 -18.35 1.19
N VAL A 575 -19.08 -19.37 1.44
CA VAL A 575 -19.47 -20.55 2.23
C VAL A 575 -19.86 -20.15 3.66
N ALA A 576 -19.10 -19.25 4.30
CA ALA A 576 -19.38 -18.74 5.64
C ALA A 576 -20.75 -18.03 5.68
N ILE A 577 -21.03 -17.12 4.75
CA ILE A 577 -22.29 -16.37 4.69
C ILE A 577 -23.47 -17.30 4.42
N ARG A 578 -23.35 -18.19 3.43
CA ARG A 578 -24.40 -19.13 3.05
C ARG A 578 -24.80 -20.06 4.22
N ASN A 579 -23.83 -20.45 5.04
CA ASN A 579 -24.06 -21.41 6.13
C ASN A 579 -24.17 -20.75 7.52
N HIS A 580 -24.17 -19.41 7.60
CA HIS A 580 -24.15 -18.67 8.88
C HIS A 580 -22.99 -19.06 9.81
N GLU A 581 -21.81 -19.25 9.22
CA GLU A 581 -20.62 -19.76 9.89
C GLU A 581 -19.51 -18.71 10.02
N THR A 582 -18.58 -18.99 10.93
CA THR A 582 -17.33 -18.23 11.05
C THR A 582 -16.29 -18.69 10.02
N PRO A 583 -15.23 -17.93 9.73
CA PRO A 583 -14.10 -18.39 8.93
C PRO A 583 -13.52 -19.74 9.41
N ARG A 584 -13.47 -19.95 10.73
CA ARG A 584 -13.09 -21.22 11.36
C ARG A 584 -14.13 -22.32 11.10
N GLY A 585 -15.41 -22.01 11.25
CA GLY A 585 -16.53 -22.93 10.99
C GLY A 585 -16.57 -23.45 9.55
N VAL A 586 -16.10 -22.66 8.56
CA VAL A 586 -15.91 -23.15 7.19
C VAL A 586 -14.95 -24.34 7.14
N TYR A 587 -13.86 -24.33 7.90
CA TYR A 587 -12.95 -25.48 7.98
C TYR A 587 -13.57 -26.65 8.77
N GLU A 588 -14.13 -26.37 9.93
CA GLU A 588 -14.60 -27.40 10.86
C GLU A 588 -15.84 -28.14 10.32
N ASN A 589 -16.75 -27.42 9.68
CA ASN A 589 -18.09 -27.92 9.34
C ASN A 589 -18.35 -27.96 7.82
N HIS A 590 -17.72 -27.10 7.01
CA HIS A 590 -18.05 -26.92 5.59
C HIS A 590 -16.85 -27.04 4.62
N TRP A 591 -15.77 -27.73 5.04
CA TRP A 591 -14.56 -27.84 4.22
C TRP A 591 -14.83 -28.47 2.85
N LYS A 592 -15.72 -29.47 2.80
CA LYS A 592 -16.09 -30.15 1.57
C LYS A 592 -16.70 -29.19 0.54
N GLU A 593 -17.60 -28.32 0.98
CA GLU A 593 -18.23 -27.31 0.12
C GLU A 593 -17.19 -26.33 -0.43
N LEU A 594 -16.30 -25.82 0.44
CA LEU A 594 -15.21 -24.95 -0.02
C LEU A 594 -14.33 -25.68 -1.04
N ALA A 595 -13.90 -26.91 -0.76
CA ALA A 595 -13.06 -27.71 -1.67
C ALA A 595 -13.72 -27.93 -3.04
N GLU A 596 -15.04 -28.08 -3.11
CA GLU A 596 -15.80 -28.14 -4.36
C GLU A 596 -15.73 -26.80 -5.12
N LEU A 597 -15.89 -25.65 -4.43
CA LEU A 597 -15.72 -24.32 -5.05
C LEU A 597 -14.29 -24.05 -5.55
N LEU A 598 -13.27 -24.59 -4.87
CA LEU A 598 -11.87 -24.45 -5.30
C LEU A 598 -11.58 -25.17 -6.63
N CYS A 599 -12.41 -26.14 -7.02
CA CYS A 599 -12.32 -26.84 -8.30
C CYS A 599 -13.03 -26.09 -9.46
N LEU A 600 -13.82 -25.06 -9.16
CA LEU A 600 -14.57 -24.30 -10.16
C LEU A 600 -13.70 -23.26 -10.88
N PRO A 601 -13.99 -22.97 -12.16
CA PRO A 601 -13.32 -21.90 -12.90
C PRO A 601 -13.36 -20.56 -12.18
N GLY A 602 -12.36 -19.71 -12.39
CA GLY A 602 -12.28 -18.38 -11.79
C GLY A 602 -13.46 -17.46 -12.18
N LYS A 603 -14.07 -17.71 -13.35
CA LYS A 603 -15.27 -17.03 -13.85
C LYS A 603 -16.60 -17.66 -13.42
N ALA A 604 -16.57 -18.79 -12.72
CA ALA A 604 -17.81 -19.35 -12.18
C ALA A 604 -18.42 -18.32 -11.22
N HIS A 605 -19.72 -18.08 -11.34
CA HIS A 605 -20.40 -17.07 -10.56
C HIS A 605 -21.83 -17.46 -10.20
N ARG A 606 -22.46 -16.70 -9.32
CA ARG A 606 -23.86 -16.82 -8.91
C ARG A 606 -24.35 -15.47 -8.39
N GLU A 607 -25.65 -15.21 -8.55
CA GLU A 607 -26.27 -13.94 -8.16
C GLU A 607 -26.26 -13.71 -6.64
N THR A 608 -26.53 -14.75 -5.86
CA THR A 608 -26.50 -14.71 -4.39
C THR A 608 -25.81 -15.96 -3.85
N PRO A 609 -25.44 -16.03 -2.56
CA PRO A 609 -24.78 -17.22 -2.03
C PRO A 609 -25.64 -18.48 -2.13
N ASP A 610 -26.96 -18.33 -2.19
CA ASP A 610 -27.93 -19.42 -2.32
C ASP A 610 -28.29 -19.78 -3.77
N ALA A 611 -28.03 -18.88 -4.72
CA ALA A 611 -28.35 -19.07 -6.13
C ALA A 611 -27.55 -20.23 -6.77
N PRO A 612 -28.08 -20.85 -7.84
CA PRO A 612 -27.34 -21.81 -8.65
C PRO A 612 -26.04 -21.21 -9.20
N LEU A 613 -25.01 -22.05 -9.34
CA LEU A 613 -23.75 -21.67 -9.97
C LEU A 613 -23.89 -21.67 -11.50
N GLU A 614 -23.37 -20.63 -12.11
CA GLU A 614 -23.24 -20.47 -13.55
C GLU A 614 -21.76 -20.51 -13.94
N ILE A 615 -21.46 -21.22 -15.02
CA ILE A 615 -20.10 -21.36 -15.54
C ILE A 615 -20.13 -20.83 -16.98
N PRO A 616 -19.53 -19.66 -17.25
CA PRO A 616 -19.42 -19.12 -18.60
C PRO A 616 -18.71 -20.07 -19.56
N ASP A 617 -19.03 -19.98 -20.85
CA ASP A 617 -18.39 -20.81 -21.89
C ASP A 617 -16.91 -20.43 -22.12
N ASP A 618 -16.51 -19.21 -21.79
CA ASP A 618 -15.19 -18.63 -22.06
C ASP A 618 -14.20 -18.81 -20.88
N VAL A 619 -14.34 -19.91 -20.14
CA VAL A 619 -13.45 -20.30 -19.04
C VAL A 619 -12.09 -20.76 -19.55
N MET A 620 -11.06 -20.54 -18.71
CA MET A 620 -9.72 -21.02 -19.04
C MET A 620 -9.70 -22.57 -19.07
N PRO A 621 -8.91 -23.17 -19.98
CA PRO A 621 -8.70 -24.62 -19.98
C PRO A 621 -8.18 -25.10 -18.62
N LEU A 622 -8.66 -26.25 -18.14
CA LEU A 622 -8.15 -26.81 -16.89
C LEU A 622 -6.64 -27.09 -17.02
N ALA A 623 -5.86 -26.57 -16.08
CA ALA A 623 -4.43 -26.86 -16.01
C ALA A 623 -4.18 -28.23 -15.35
N GLY A 624 -3.05 -28.87 -15.68
CA GLY A 624 -2.59 -30.06 -14.95
C GLY A 624 -2.04 -29.71 -13.57
N SER A 625 -1.67 -30.72 -12.79
CA SER A 625 -1.08 -30.54 -11.45
C SER A 625 0.25 -29.77 -11.46
N ASP A 626 0.96 -29.75 -12.59
CA ASP A 626 2.22 -28.99 -12.78
C ASP A 626 2.01 -27.64 -13.47
N GLY A 627 0.76 -27.25 -13.70
CA GLY A 627 0.41 -26.02 -14.39
C GLY A 627 0.01 -26.19 -15.84
N PRO A 628 -0.28 -25.08 -16.54
CA PRO A 628 -0.38 -25.08 -18.00
C PRO A 628 1.01 -25.32 -18.62
N PRO A 629 1.08 -25.91 -19.84
CA PRO A 629 2.34 -26.10 -20.56
C PRO A 629 3.00 -24.74 -20.85
N THR A 630 4.32 -24.66 -20.66
CA THR A 630 5.11 -23.44 -20.89
C THR A 630 5.77 -23.40 -22.28
N GLY A 631 5.83 -24.55 -22.95
CA GLY A 631 6.31 -24.73 -24.31
C GLY A 631 5.18 -24.86 -25.32
N ILE A 632 5.44 -25.61 -26.39
CA ILE A 632 4.42 -25.93 -27.39
C ILE A 632 3.33 -26.79 -26.74
N ASP A 633 2.07 -26.45 -26.97
CA ASP A 633 0.92 -27.23 -26.51
C ASP A 633 0.99 -28.68 -27.04
N PRO A 634 1.14 -29.69 -26.17
CA PRO A 634 1.25 -31.08 -26.58
C PRO A 634 -0.02 -31.59 -27.26
N VAL A 635 -1.20 -31.13 -26.85
CA VAL A 635 -2.48 -31.59 -27.41
C VAL A 635 -2.68 -31.02 -28.82
N GLY A 636 -2.51 -29.71 -28.97
CA GLY A 636 -2.55 -29.06 -30.29
C GLY A 636 -1.46 -29.58 -31.23
N LEU A 637 -0.28 -29.94 -30.72
CA LEU A 637 0.76 -30.58 -31.52
C LEU A 637 0.37 -32.01 -31.94
N ALA A 638 -0.10 -32.85 -31.02
CA ALA A 638 -0.59 -34.20 -31.29
C ALA A 638 -1.66 -34.20 -32.39
N ASN A 639 -2.65 -33.30 -32.27
CA ASN A 639 -3.72 -33.13 -33.26
C ASN A 639 -3.19 -32.72 -34.64
N ARG A 640 -2.26 -31.76 -34.71
CA ARG A 640 -1.64 -31.33 -35.98
C ARG A 640 -0.81 -32.44 -36.63
N LEU A 641 -0.15 -33.27 -35.83
CA LEU A 641 0.67 -34.38 -36.31
C LEU A 641 -0.13 -35.65 -36.58
N SER A 642 -1.42 -35.70 -36.21
CA SER A 642 -2.22 -36.92 -36.22
C SER A 642 -1.51 -38.08 -35.49
N GLY A 643 -0.91 -37.80 -34.33
CA GLY A 643 -0.07 -38.75 -33.60
C GLY A 643 -0.16 -38.57 -32.09
N THR A 644 0.51 -39.47 -31.35
CA THR A 644 0.59 -39.44 -29.88
C THR A 644 1.86 -38.70 -29.45
N ILE A 645 1.74 -37.77 -28.52
CA ILE A 645 2.87 -37.15 -27.82
C ILE A 645 3.04 -37.85 -26.47
N GLN A 646 4.21 -38.43 -26.23
CA GLN A 646 4.56 -39.00 -24.94
C GLN A 646 5.40 -37.99 -24.15
N ASP A 647 4.93 -37.63 -22.94
CA ASP A 647 5.60 -36.64 -22.11
C ASP A 647 6.85 -37.25 -21.48
N ASP A 648 7.96 -36.51 -21.50
CA ASP A 648 9.22 -36.99 -20.95
C ASP A 648 9.12 -37.25 -19.44
N ARG A 649 8.17 -36.64 -18.72
CA ARG A 649 7.92 -36.91 -17.30
C ARG A 649 7.37 -38.30 -17.02
N ASP A 650 6.77 -38.95 -18.02
CA ASP A 650 6.24 -40.31 -17.90
C ASP A 650 7.33 -41.39 -18.10
N ALA A 651 8.55 -40.99 -18.45
CA ALA A 651 9.67 -41.90 -18.61
C ALA A 651 10.31 -42.28 -17.27
N THR A 652 10.77 -43.54 -17.18
CA THR A 652 11.71 -43.97 -16.13
C THR A 652 13.14 -43.68 -16.60
N TYR A 653 13.89 -42.95 -15.78
CA TYR A 653 15.24 -42.49 -16.11
C TYR A 653 16.31 -43.29 -15.37
N GLN A 654 17.40 -43.64 -16.09
CA GLN A 654 18.66 -44.09 -15.47
C GLN A 654 19.83 -43.23 -15.95
N GLY A 655 20.81 -43.00 -15.06
CA GLY A 655 21.96 -42.14 -15.33
C GLY A 655 21.71 -40.65 -14.98
N ALA A 656 22.68 -39.81 -15.31
CA ALA A 656 22.67 -38.38 -14.96
C ALA A 656 21.88 -37.55 -15.97
N TRP A 657 20.57 -37.43 -15.74
CA TRP A 657 19.69 -36.53 -16.49
C TRP A 657 19.57 -35.16 -15.80
N GLN A 658 19.49 -34.12 -16.62
CA GLN A 658 19.21 -32.74 -16.21
C GLN A 658 17.93 -32.26 -16.90
N THR A 659 17.24 -31.30 -16.30
CA THR A 659 16.06 -30.64 -16.88
C THR A 659 16.42 -29.24 -17.36
N GLY A 660 15.87 -28.82 -18.49
CA GLY A 660 16.07 -27.50 -19.06
C GLY A 660 14.76 -26.86 -19.55
N HIS A 661 14.76 -25.53 -19.55
CA HIS A 661 13.65 -24.70 -20.06
C HIS A 661 14.15 -23.53 -20.91
N GLY A 662 15.47 -23.43 -21.13
CA GLY A 662 16.11 -22.27 -21.76
C GLY A 662 16.13 -22.30 -23.29
N LEU A 663 15.99 -23.48 -23.89
CA LEU A 663 15.85 -23.62 -25.34
C LEU A 663 14.42 -23.30 -25.76
N LYS A 664 14.25 -22.75 -26.96
CA LYS A 664 12.92 -22.52 -27.56
C LYS A 664 12.45 -23.80 -28.26
N GLY A 665 11.14 -24.00 -28.34
CA GLY A 665 10.52 -25.07 -29.13
C GLY A 665 10.40 -26.43 -28.44
N TYR A 666 10.63 -26.52 -27.12
CA TYR A 666 10.27 -27.73 -26.37
C TYR A 666 8.74 -27.86 -26.27
N VAL A 667 8.26 -29.09 -26.07
CA VAL A 667 6.84 -29.44 -25.96
C VAL A 667 6.48 -29.58 -24.48
N GLY A 668 5.29 -29.13 -24.08
CA GLY A 668 4.83 -29.28 -22.71
C GLY A 668 5.57 -28.36 -21.73
N HIS A 669 6.27 -28.93 -20.76
CA HIS A 669 6.78 -28.20 -19.58
C HIS A 669 8.30 -27.97 -19.57
N GLY A 670 9.04 -28.60 -20.47
CA GLY A 670 10.49 -28.48 -20.53
C GLY A 670 11.09 -29.53 -21.45
N TYR A 671 12.39 -29.78 -21.25
CA TYR A 671 13.09 -30.88 -21.87
C TYR A 671 14.10 -31.47 -20.89
N ARG A 672 14.45 -32.74 -21.09
CA ARG A 672 15.56 -33.39 -20.38
C ARG A 672 16.76 -33.58 -21.30
N TYR A 673 17.96 -33.47 -20.74
CA TYR A 673 19.22 -33.68 -21.44
C TYR A 673 20.22 -34.41 -20.56
N ALA A 674 21.16 -35.12 -21.17
CA ALA A 674 22.23 -35.83 -20.49
C ALA A 674 23.58 -35.50 -21.16
N PRO A 675 24.70 -35.53 -20.42
CA PRO A 675 26.03 -35.34 -21.00
C PRO A 675 26.34 -36.40 -22.07
N ALA A 676 27.08 -36.00 -23.10
CA ALA A 676 27.57 -36.93 -24.11
C ALA A 676 28.41 -38.05 -23.46
N GLY A 677 28.16 -39.31 -23.84
CA GLY A 677 28.87 -40.47 -23.28
C GLY A 677 28.41 -40.91 -21.88
N SER A 678 27.35 -40.34 -21.31
CA SER A 678 26.84 -40.69 -19.98
C SER A 678 26.13 -42.04 -19.88
N HIS A 679 25.87 -42.70 -21.01
CA HIS A 679 25.05 -43.92 -21.10
C HIS A 679 23.67 -43.80 -20.41
N ALA A 680 23.16 -42.58 -20.24
CA ALA A 680 21.88 -42.31 -19.62
C ALA A 680 20.73 -42.81 -20.52
N THR A 681 19.72 -43.42 -19.92
CA THR A 681 18.56 -43.98 -20.64
C THR A 681 17.25 -43.38 -20.12
N ALA A 682 16.26 -43.28 -21.01
CA ALA A 682 14.88 -42.91 -20.71
C ALA A 682 13.99 -44.00 -21.29
N THR A 683 13.17 -44.63 -20.44
CA THR A 683 12.32 -45.75 -20.82
C THR A 683 10.87 -45.37 -20.66
N PHE A 684 10.09 -45.55 -21.71
CA PHE A 684 8.67 -45.26 -21.75
C PHE A 684 7.85 -46.55 -21.72
N THR A 685 6.68 -46.50 -21.08
CA THR A 685 5.66 -47.55 -21.22
C THR A 685 4.61 -47.01 -22.19
N LEU A 686 4.42 -47.70 -23.32
CA LEU A 686 3.47 -47.31 -24.37
C LEU A 686 2.11 -47.98 -24.19
#